data_AF-A0A971FL48-F1
#
_entry.id   AF-A0A971FL48-F1
#
_cell.length_a   1.000
_cell.length_b   1.000
_cell.length_c   1.000
_cell.angle_alpha   90.00
_cell.angle_beta   90.00
_cell.angle_gamma   90.00
#
_symmetry.space_group_name_H-M   'P 1'
#
loop_
_entity.id
_entity.type
_entity.pdbx_description
1 polymer ?
#
loop_
_entity_poly.entity_id
_entity_poly.type
_entity_poly.pdbx_seq_one_letter_code
_entity_poly.pdbx_strand_id
1 'polypeptide(L)'
;MKLAKNFLLLVSTWLLVLILPCVAWGVLSPEMANPAAIRRAIEDRCADYGAAYPQSAGYLARLEELEREIGDVESLYGQAAQGSQEACDRVARLEALRREVLLDNPAMDFTHILAVRRHVQVLGLSQNWQGNSSLPRGGYNNEIVMLPLDGSGEPSYERVYRPERDVFVGDLCLHWKGDRFLFSSMAENGQWHVYESALAGGGVTQVTPETPADVDCYDACYLPDNRVILCSTACYTGVPCVYGGDHVANLYLLDRSTGALRQLCFEQDHNWSPRMLPSGRILYQRWEYSDTPHSNTRMLFHMNPDGTDQREYWGSGAYFPNSFFYARPLPPDGAKVIGVAGGHHGTPRSGRLLLVARTPERDEGAGVMREIPGWGREVKPQVRDRLVDGVWPQFLHPYPINAKCFLVSAKMSEHRPWGIYLVDIFDNMVLLAEEESYAFLEPIPVRQEPVPPLIPDRVNLASDEAVVYMQDVYQGGGLEGIPRGQVTSLRVFQYYFAHRGQGGLHGTLGNDCGWDIRQVLGTVPVQPDGSACFKAPANTPLAVQPLDAQGQALQVMRSWFTLQPGEQASCVGCHESQRTAPPVEAAKAFRRVPDNIQGGWHAPARGFSFLREVQPVLDKYCSGCHGDTPPEGMVIPYGREFPYLRGDKMVEDWSTQISGGVGPEKGGVFSESYAALQRFVRRPGIESDLHMLSPMDFHFSTTELGQLLRKGHYNVSLDKESRQRLVAWVDLNAPYHGTWGETHPCQIEYAPKVAERARELRMAYAQVGPAPFMEFIPELPAVDNAFIMPAPLVRQVSSITTTPEWPFDTIRAAQMQEDCVKELGITDGNLKISENLSIALALIPGGRFVMGSENTFPDESPLSEVAVRPFLMGVMEVTNEQYRAFDPDHKSRCESRNGYQFGRMGFDMDAPGQPAVRVSWEEAMNYCDWLSATTGLKVSLPTESQWEWAARAGSDQAFHFGAVDADYSKHANLADQKLREFVQCTARDNYEKAEIIENPSRHDDRIPRCDRFNDGAMISVETGRYLSNVWHLLDMHGNVSEWTRSAYMPYPYEEDDGRNDTSLTGVERIARGGSWRDRPHRATSSFRLPYVSHQRVFNVGFRVVVELEDGFKPDEARIVAAPPR
;
A
#
# COMPACT_ATOMS: atom_id res chain seq x y z
N MET A 1 -66.35 6.51 -32.12
CA MET A 1 -65.29 7.48 -32.52
C MET A 1 -65.11 8.66 -31.55
N LYS A 2 -66.11 9.14 -30.78
CA LYS A 2 -65.91 10.18 -29.75
C LYS A 2 -65.34 9.67 -28.40
N LEU A 3 -65.56 8.40 -28.05
CA LEU A 3 -65.00 7.79 -26.81
C LEU A 3 -63.49 7.47 -26.91
N ALA A 4 -62.97 7.15 -28.10
CA ALA A 4 -61.53 6.87 -28.28
C ALA A 4 -60.67 8.15 -28.23
N LYS A 5 -61.19 9.31 -28.65
CA LYS A 5 -60.47 10.59 -28.56
C LYS A 5 -60.41 11.14 -27.13
N ASN A 6 -61.44 10.90 -26.31
CA ASN A 6 -61.42 11.30 -24.90
C ASN A 6 -60.55 10.37 -24.03
N PHE A 7 -60.39 9.10 -24.41
CA PHE A 7 -59.45 8.18 -23.73
C PHE A 7 -57.98 8.54 -24.03
N LEU A 8 -57.65 8.89 -25.27
CA LEU A 8 -56.31 9.40 -25.61
C LEU A 8 -56.00 10.77 -24.97
N LEU A 9 -56.99 11.67 -24.86
CA LEU A 9 -56.79 12.94 -24.16
C LEU A 9 -56.58 12.74 -22.65
N LEU A 10 -57.38 11.88 -21.98
CA LEU A 10 -57.20 11.60 -20.55
C LEU A 10 -55.88 10.87 -20.25
N VAL A 11 -55.42 9.96 -21.11
CA VAL A 11 -54.11 9.29 -20.96
C VAL A 11 -52.96 10.30 -21.15
N SER A 12 -53.09 11.24 -22.09
CA SER A 12 -52.10 12.32 -22.24
C SER A 12 -52.03 13.25 -21.03
N THR A 13 -53.17 13.65 -20.43
CA THR A 13 -53.19 14.49 -19.22
C THR A 13 -52.67 13.78 -17.96
N TRP A 14 -52.79 12.45 -17.87
CA TRP A 14 -52.27 11.67 -16.74
C TRP A 14 -50.77 11.37 -16.84
N LEU A 15 -50.24 11.09 -18.04
CA LEU A 15 -48.78 10.97 -18.23
C LEU A 15 -48.05 12.30 -17.90
N LEU A 16 -48.68 13.43 -18.22
CA LEU A 16 -48.14 14.77 -17.96
C LEU A 16 -47.95 15.13 -16.49
N VAL A 17 -48.88 14.71 -15.63
CA VAL A 17 -48.84 14.98 -14.20
C VAL A 17 -47.73 14.16 -13.51
N LEU A 18 -47.26 13.08 -14.13
CA LEU A 18 -46.15 12.25 -13.66
C LEU A 18 -44.80 12.71 -14.22
N ILE A 19 -44.72 13.11 -15.50
CA ILE A 19 -43.45 13.47 -16.14
C ILE A 19 -42.88 14.81 -15.62
N LEU A 20 -43.73 15.81 -15.40
CA LEU A 20 -43.31 17.13 -14.88
C LEU A 20 -42.53 17.04 -13.55
N PRO A 21 -43.04 16.38 -12.49
CA PRO A 21 -42.28 16.19 -11.26
C PRO A 21 -41.08 15.25 -11.47
N CYS A 22 -41.17 14.26 -12.37
CA CYS A 22 -40.03 13.39 -12.68
C CYS A 22 -38.84 14.14 -13.30
N VAL A 23 -39.05 15.04 -14.26
CA VAL A 23 -37.94 15.83 -14.83
C VAL A 23 -37.49 16.92 -13.83
N ALA A 24 -38.42 17.55 -13.11
CA ALA A 24 -38.10 18.59 -12.12
C ALA A 24 -37.38 18.06 -10.86
N TRP A 25 -37.54 16.78 -10.50
CA TRP A 25 -36.85 16.13 -9.39
C TRP A 25 -35.65 15.27 -9.82
N GLY A 26 -35.23 15.36 -11.09
CA GLY A 26 -34.07 14.62 -11.63
C GLY A 26 -34.29 13.12 -11.79
N VAL A 27 -35.54 12.64 -11.78
CA VAL A 27 -35.94 11.25 -12.03
C VAL A 27 -35.72 10.85 -13.49
N LEU A 28 -35.82 11.82 -14.38
CA LEU A 28 -35.48 11.72 -15.79
C LEU A 28 -34.42 12.79 -16.05
N SER A 29 -33.19 12.37 -16.35
CA SER A 29 -32.08 13.28 -16.66
C SER A 29 -31.52 13.03 -18.06
N PRO A 30 -30.86 14.03 -18.67
CA PRO A 30 -30.14 13.86 -19.95
C PRO A 30 -29.11 12.74 -19.90
N GLU A 31 -28.55 12.49 -18.72
CA GLU A 31 -27.56 11.44 -18.46
C GLU A 31 -28.19 10.04 -18.43
N MET A 32 -29.49 9.94 -18.13
CA MET A 32 -30.20 8.67 -18.08
C MET A 32 -30.71 8.25 -19.47
N ALA A 33 -31.35 9.12 -20.26
CA ALA A 33 -31.73 8.80 -21.63
C ALA A 33 -31.09 9.73 -22.67
N ASN A 34 -29.99 9.23 -23.21
CA ASN A 34 -29.20 9.87 -24.24
C ASN A 34 -29.43 9.12 -25.58
N PRO A 35 -29.93 9.77 -26.65
CA PRO A 35 -30.10 9.16 -27.96
C PRO A 35 -28.84 8.45 -28.47
N ALA A 36 -27.65 9.01 -28.21
CA ALA A 36 -26.39 8.38 -28.60
C ALA A 36 -26.11 7.08 -27.83
N ALA A 37 -26.51 6.99 -26.55
CA ALA A 37 -26.42 5.76 -25.76
C ALA A 37 -27.37 4.68 -26.28
N ILE A 38 -28.60 5.06 -26.62
CA ILE A 38 -29.59 4.15 -27.22
C ILE A 38 -29.09 3.64 -28.56
N ARG A 39 -28.58 4.53 -29.43
CA ARG A 39 -28.00 4.18 -30.73
C ARG A 39 -26.88 3.16 -30.60
N ARG A 40 -25.89 3.42 -29.73
CA ARG A 40 -24.79 2.49 -29.45
C ARG A 40 -25.31 1.12 -29.03
N ALA A 41 -26.32 1.09 -28.17
CA ALA A 41 -26.89 -0.16 -27.70
C ALA A 41 -27.64 -0.93 -28.80
N ILE A 42 -28.34 -0.24 -29.73
CA ILE A 42 -28.98 -0.88 -30.90
C ILE A 42 -27.91 -1.44 -31.84
N GLU A 43 -26.90 -0.64 -32.18
CA GLU A 43 -25.83 -1.01 -33.11
C GLU A 43 -25.00 -2.18 -32.56
N ASP A 44 -24.65 -2.14 -31.28
CA ASP A 44 -23.92 -3.20 -30.59
C ASP A 44 -24.70 -4.52 -30.57
N ARG A 45 -25.99 -4.49 -30.23
CA ARG A 45 -26.85 -5.68 -30.26
C ARG A 45 -27.05 -6.21 -31.67
N CYS A 46 -27.17 -5.33 -32.66
CA CYS A 46 -27.24 -5.74 -34.07
C CYS A 46 -25.95 -6.47 -34.49
N ALA A 47 -24.78 -5.99 -34.03
CA ALA A 47 -23.50 -6.64 -34.29
C ALA A 47 -23.37 -8.00 -33.57
N ASP A 48 -23.77 -8.09 -32.29
CA ASP A 48 -23.65 -9.30 -31.49
C ASP A 48 -24.66 -10.40 -31.88
N TYR A 49 -25.91 -10.04 -32.23
CA TYR A 49 -27.03 -10.98 -32.38
C TYR A 49 -27.61 -11.05 -33.81
N GLY A 50 -27.34 -10.07 -34.67
CA GLY A 50 -27.83 -10.02 -36.05
C GLY A 50 -29.34 -10.26 -36.16
N ALA A 51 -29.72 -11.34 -36.86
CA ALA A 51 -31.12 -11.70 -37.10
C ALA A 51 -31.93 -12.01 -35.82
N ALA A 52 -31.26 -12.33 -34.70
CA ALA A 52 -31.93 -12.55 -33.42
C ALA A 52 -32.35 -11.24 -32.71
N TYR A 53 -32.01 -10.07 -33.28
CA TYR A 53 -32.51 -8.75 -32.85
C TYR A 53 -33.24 -8.05 -34.01
N PRO A 54 -34.41 -8.58 -34.44
CA PRO A 54 -35.03 -8.26 -35.73
C PRO A 54 -35.62 -6.84 -35.83
N GLN A 55 -35.89 -6.19 -34.70
CA GLN A 55 -36.47 -4.84 -34.64
C GLN A 55 -35.43 -3.72 -34.75
N SER A 56 -34.14 -4.03 -34.79
CA SER A 56 -33.04 -3.05 -34.82
C SER A 56 -33.20 -1.94 -35.85
N ALA A 57 -33.56 -2.28 -37.10
CA ALA A 57 -33.79 -1.28 -38.16
C ALA A 57 -34.99 -0.36 -37.85
N GLY A 58 -36.05 -0.90 -37.24
CA GLY A 58 -37.20 -0.11 -36.80
C GLY A 58 -36.88 0.80 -35.63
N TYR A 59 -36.06 0.33 -34.67
CA TYR A 59 -35.57 1.13 -33.56
C TYR A 59 -34.68 2.28 -34.03
N LEU A 60 -33.74 2.03 -34.96
CA LEU A 60 -32.90 3.08 -35.55
C LEU A 60 -33.73 4.13 -36.28
N ALA A 61 -34.72 3.72 -37.09
CA ALA A 61 -35.58 4.67 -37.79
C ALA A 61 -36.38 5.57 -36.84
N ARG A 62 -36.93 4.99 -35.75
CA ARG A 62 -37.63 5.75 -34.70
C ARG A 62 -36.68 6.68 -33.94
N LEU A 63 -35.45 6.24 -33.68
CA LEU A 63 -34.44 7.05 -33.02
C LEU A 63 -34.01 8.24 -33.89
N GLU A 64 -33.78 8.03 -35.19
CA GLU A 64 -33.42 9.09 -36.15
C GLU A 64 -34.54 10.12 -36.33
N GLU A 65 -35.80 9.71 -36.21
CA GLU A 65 -36.94 10.63 -36.13
C GLU A 65 -36.87 11.47 -34.85
N LEU A 66 -36.69 10.83 -33.69
CA LEU A 66 -36.58 11.55 -32.41
C LEU A 66 -35.37 12.47 -32.35
N GLU A 67 -34.20 12.07 -32.83
CA GLU A 67 -33.00 12.91 -32.88
C GLU A 67 -33.22 14.18 -33.70
N ARG A 68 -33.95 14.08 -34.82
CA ARG A 68 -34.34 15.25 -35.64
C ARG A 68 -35.32 16.18 -34.92
N GLU A 69 -36.19 15.64 -34.07
CA GLU A 69 -37.15 16.41 -33.28
C GLU A 69 -36.52 17.06 -32.02
N ILE A 70 -35.58 16.36 -31.37
CA ILE A 70 -35.02 16.73 -30.06
C ILE A 70 -33.96 17.83 -30.20
N GLY A 71 -33.08 17.74 -31.21
CA GLY A 71 -31.92 18.62 -31.32
C GLY A 71 -30.96 18.41 -30.14
N ASP A 72 -30.93 19.36 -29.20
CA ASP A 72 -30.12 19.26 -27.98
C ASP A 72 -30.90 18.63 -26.81
N VAL A 73 -30.35 17.55 -26.26
CA VAL A 73 -31.02 16.74 -25.23
C VAL A 73 -31.09 17.50 -23.90
N GLU A 74 -30.06 18.24 -23.52
CA GLU A 74 -30.09 19.03 -22.28
C GLU A 74 -31.19 20.09 -22.34
N SER A 75 -31.31 20.79 -23.48
CA SER A 75 -32.40 21.73 -23.73
C SER A 75 -33.78 21.07 -23.65
N LEU A 76 -33.95 19.87 -24.21
CA LEU A 76 -35.21 19.13 -24.15
C LEU A 76 -35.63 18.88 -22.69
N TYR A 77 -34.73 18.33 -21.88
CA TYR A 77 -35.01 18.06 -20.47
C TYR A 77 -35.23 19.35 -19.68
N GLY A 78 -34.47 20.41 -19.96
CA GLY A 78 -34.69 21.72 -19.35
C GLY A 78 -36.08 22.31 -19.65
N GLN A 79 -36.54 22.18 -20.90
CA GLN A 79 -37.88 22.60 -21.30
C GLN A 79 -38.98 21.73 -20.65
N ALA A 80 -38.77 20.42 -20.56
CA ALA A 80 -39.70 19.52 -19.89
C ALA A 80 -39.78 19.82 -18.37
N ALA A 81 -38.66 20.12 -17.72
CA ALA A 81 -38.62 20.55 -16.31
C ALA A 81 -39.39 21.86 -16.08
N GLN A 82 -39.37 22.77 -17.06
CA GLN A 82 -40.11 24.03 -17.06
C GLN A 82 -41.59 23.85 -17.45
N GLY A 83 -42.04 22.63 -17.69
CA GLY A 83 -43.44 22.29 -17.98
C GLY A 83 -43.85 22.39 -19.45
N SER A 84 -42.90 22.39 -20.39
CA SER A 84 -43.22 22.31 -21.82
C SER A 84 -43.85 20.95 -22.14
N GLN A 85 -45.12 20.98 -22.55
CA GLN A 85 -45.89 19.82 -22.97
C GLN A 85 -45.17 19.00 -24.06
N GLU A 86 -44.76 19.69 -25.11
CA GLU A 86 -44.13 19.08 -26.28
C GLU A 86 -42.79 18.44 -25.92
N ALA A 87 -42.04 19.06 -25.00
CA ALA A 87 -40.81 18.49 -24.48
C ALA A 87 -41.08 17.25 -23.63
N CYS A 88 -42.10 17.27 -22.75
CA CYS A 88 -42.51 16.10 -21.96
C CYS A 88 -42.91 14.92 -22.85
N ASP A 89 -43.67 15.16 -23.91
CA ASP A 89 -44.10 14.12 -24.85
C ASP A 89 -42.92 13.50 -25.61
N ARG A 90 -41.94 14.33 -26.01
CA ARG A 90 -40.71 13.85 -26.67
C ARG A 90 -39.82 13.06 -25.71
N VAL A 91 -39.65 13.52 -24.47
CA VAL A 91 -38.94 12.76 -23.42
C VAL A 91 -39.61 11.40 -23.20
N ALA A 92 -40.95 11.37 -23.08
CA ALA A 92 -41.69 10.11 -22.90
C ALA A 92 -41.48 9.14 -24.07
N ARG A 93 -41.47 9.63 -25.32
CA ARG A 93 -41.19 8.80 -26.51
C ARG A 93 -39.76 8.26 -26.51
N LEU A 94 -38.78 9.08 -26.12
CA LEU A 94 -37.38 8.66 -26.02
C LEU A 94 -37.20 7.58 -24.93
N GLU A 95 -37.82 7.78 -23.78
CA GLU A 95 -37.82 6.83 -22.67
C GLU A 95 -38.49 5.50 -23.02
N ALA A 96 -39.64 5.56 -23.70
CA ALA A 96 -40.33 4.37 -24.20
C ALA A 96 -39.44 3.61 -25.18
N LEU A 97 -38.80 4.31 -26.14
CA LEU A 97 -37.87 3.67 -27.09
C LEU A 97 -36.67 3.05 -26.38
N ARG A 98 -36.04 3.77 -25.43
CA ARG A 98 -34.94 3.24 -24.61
C ARG A 98 -35.34 1.95 -23.91
N ARG A 99 -36.50 1.96 -23.26
CA ARG A 99 -37.04 0.79 -22.57
C ARG A 99 -37.26 -0.39 -23.51
N GLU A 100 -37.91 -0.17 -24.65
CA GLU A 100 -38.13 -1.20 -25.67
C GLU A 100 -36.79 -1.79 -26.17
N VAL A 101 -35.85 -0.92 -26.54
CA VAL A 101 -34.52 -1.30 -27.07
C VAL A 101 -33.72 -2.15 -26.08
N LEU A 102 -33.77 -1.80 -24.78
CA LEU A 102 -33.03 -2.48 -23.72
C LEU A 102 -33.71 -3.80 -23.30
N LEU A 103 -35.04 -3.85 -23.24
CA LEU A 103 -35.80 -5.04 -22.87
C LEU A 103 -35.90 -6.07 -24.00
N ASP A 104 -35.87 -5.65 -25.27
CA ASP A 104 -35.82 -6.55 -26.44
C ASP A 104 -34.42 -7.18 -26.65
N ASN A 105 -33.49 -6.96 -25.72
CA ASN A 105 -32.16 -7.57 -25.77
C ASN A 105 -32.27 -9.11 -25.71
N PRO A 106 -31.74 -9.85 -26.70
CA PRO A 106 -31.84 -11.31 -26.72
C PRO A 106 -31.24 -12.03 -25.50
N ALA A 107 -30.35 -11.36 -24.75
CA ALA A 107 -29.81 -11.89 -23.49
C ALA A 107 -30.81 -11.81 -22.31
N MET A 108 -31.96 -11.16 -22.47
CA MET A 108 -33.08 -11.12 -21.52
C MET A 108 -33.96 -12.36 -21.68
N ASP A 109 -33.35 -13.55 -21.62
CA ASP A 109 -34.00 -14.86 -21.81
C ASP A 109 -34.69 -15.40 -20.55
N PHE A 110 -35.12 -14.49 -19.67
CA PHE A 110 -35.78 -14.77 -18.40
C PHE A 110 -37.03 -13.91 -18.25
N THR A 111 -37.99 -14.35 -17.45
CA THR A 111 -39.27 -13.66 -17.26
C THR A 111 -39.43 -13.06 -15.86
N HIS A 112 -38.56 -13.45 -14.92
CA HIS A 112 -38.66 -13.05 -13.52
C HIS A 112 -37.30 -12.71 -12.92
N ILE A 113 -37.29 -11.80 -11.97
CA ILE A 113 -36.13 -11.42 -11.15
C ILE A 113 -36.42 -11.82 -9.70
N LEU A 114 -35.53 -12.61 -9.11
CA LEU A 114 -35.50 -12.86 -7.67
C LEU A 114 -34.83 -11.67 -6.98
N ALA A 115 -35.44 -11.14 -5.92
CA ALA A 115 -34.91 -9.99 -5.18
C ALA A 115 -35.30 -10.04 -3.70
N VAL A 116 -34.61 -9.24 -2.89
CA VAL A 116 -35.01 -8.91 -1.52
C VAL A 116 -35.77 -7.59 -1.53
N ARG A 117 -36.99 -7.58 -1.00
CA ARG A 117 -37.75 -6.36 -0.70
C ARG A 117 -37.62 -6.05 0.79
N ARG A 118 -37.06 -4.91 1.16
CA ARG A 118 -36.73 -4.55 2.55
C ARG A 118 -37.15 -3.13 2.89
N HIS A 119 -37.71 -2.91 4.07
CA HIS A 119 -38.10 -1.58 4.49
C HIS A 119 -36.89 -0.65 4.61
N VAL A 120 -37.01 0.59 4.13
CA VAL A 120 -35.85 1.52 4.01
C VAL A 120 -35.28 2.01 5.35
N GLN A 121 -36.01 1.81 6.47
CA GLN A 121 -35.53 2.18 7.81
C GLN A 121 -34.24 1.45 8.19
N VAL A 122 -34.11 0.17 7.80
CA VAL A 122 -32.92 -0.64 8.09
C VAL A 122 -32.56 -1.41 6.83
N LEU A 123 -31.66 -0.85 6.03
CA LEU A 123 -31.21 -1.48 4.78
C LEU A 123 -30.38 -2.75 5.00
N GLY A 124 -29.86 -3.01 6.20
CA GLY A 124 -29.05 -4.19 6.49
C GLY A 124 -27.70 -4.20 5.77
N LEU A 125 -27.07 -3.03 5.61
CA LEU A 125 -25.72 -2.88 5.08
C LEU A 125 -24.77 -2.60 6.23
N SER A 126 -23.73 -3.42 6.38
CA SER A 126 -22.70 -3.24 7.41
C SER A 126 -21.74 -2.11 7.00
N GLN A 127 -21.08 -1.46 7.96
CA GLN A 127 -20.01 -0.51 7.64
C GLN A 127 -18.90 -1.20 6.83
N ASN A 128 -18.09 -0.45 6.08
CA ASN A 128 -17.12 -1.02 5.14
C ASN A 128 -15.94 -1.75 5.83
N TRP A 129 -15.83 -1.68 7.15
CA TRP A 129 -14.89 -2.45 7.98
C TRP A 129 -15.55 -3.60 8.78
N GLN A 130 -16.85 -3.85 8.60
CA GLN A 130 -17.62 -4.81 9.40
C GLN A 130 -18.04 -6.09 8.64
N GLY A 131 -18.49 -7.10 9.36
CA GLY A 131 -19.21 -8.26 8.82
C GLY A 131 -20.71 -8.19 9.09
N ASN A 132 -21.48 -9.16 8.57
CA ASN A 132 -22.91 -9.25 8.85
C ASN A 132 -23.20 -9.52 10.34
N SER A 133 -22.25 -10.13 11.07
CA SER A 133 -22.36 -10.31 12.53
C SER A 133 -22.48 -9.00 13.32
N SER A 134 -22.07 -7.86 12.75
CA SER A 134 -22.20 -6.53 13.37
C SER A 134 -23.56 -5.87 13.12
N LEU A 135 -24.41 -6.47 12.27
CA LEU A 135 -25.73 -5.93 11.98
C LEU A 135 -26.71 -6.12 13.16
N PRO A 136 -27.73 -5.24 13.29
CA PRO A 136 -28.82 -5.44 14.25
C PRO A 136 -29.48 -6.80 14.11
N ARG A 137 -29.97 -7.38 15.21
CA ARG A 137 -30.57 -8.72 15.18
C ARG A 137 -32.05 -8.75 14.74
N GLY A 138 -32.66 -7.59 14.51
CA GLY A 138 -34.03 -7.49 14.00
C GLY A 138 -34.40 -6.07 13.53
N GLY A 139 -35.67 -5.87 13.16
CA GLY A 139 -36.18 -4.56 12.70
C GLY A 139 -36.08 -4.33 11.18
N TYR A 140 -36.06 -5.40 10.39
CA TYR A 140 -35.77 -5.35 8.96
C TYR A 140 -37.01 -5.25 8.07
N ASN A 141 -38.13 -5.82 8.49
CA ASN A 141 -39.39 -5.91 7.74
C ASN A 141 -39.15 -6.18 6.23
N ASN A 142 -38.77 -7.42 5.95
CA ASN A 142 -38.22 -7.83 4.66
C ASN A 142 -38.78 -9.18 4.20
N GLU A 143 -38.70 -9.41 2.91
CA GLU A 143 -39.16 -10.62 2.26
C GLU A 143 -38.37 -10.86 0.96
N ILE A 144 -38.34 -12.11 0.53
CA ILE A 144 -37.82 -12.52 -0.77
C ILE A 144 -39.00 -12.55 -1.73
N VAL A 145 -38.83 -11.87 -2.87
CA VAL A 145 -39.88 -11.68 -3.86
C VAL A 145 -39.41 -12.07 -5.25
N MET A 146 -40.38 -12.37 -6.11
CA MET A 146 -40.19 -12.60 -7.52
C MET A 146 -40.91 -11.50 -8.29
N LEU A 147 -40.15 -10.74 -9.07
CA LEU A 147 -40.64 -9.60 -9.86
C LEU A 147 -40.81 -10.04 -11.32
N PRO A 148 -42.00 -9.94 -11.91
CA PRO A 148 -42.17 -10.21 -13.33
C PRO A 148 -41.50 -9.10 -14.16
N LEU A 149 -40.90 -9.49 -15.28
CA LEU A 149 -40.45 -8.56 -16.31
C LEU A 149 -41.63 -8.13 -17.19
N ASP A 150 -42.62 -7.48 -16.60
CA ASP A 150 -43.81 -6.99 -17.31
C ASP A 150 -43.59 -5.63 -18.00
N GLY A 151 -42.44 -5.00 -17.74
CA GLY A 151 -42.08 -3.73 -18.33
C GLY A 151 -42.96 -2.55 -17.89
N SER A 152 -43.78 -2.68 -16.84
CA SER A 152 -44.65 -1.59 -16.36
C SER A 152 -43.92 -0.55 -15.50
N GLY A 153 -42.89 -0.97 -14.75
CA GLY A 153 -42.21 -0.13 -13.76
C GLY A 153 -43.00 0.03 -12.45
N GLU A 154 -44.24 -0.45 -12.39
CA GLU A 154 -45.02 -0.54 -11.15
C GLU A 154 -44.66 -1.84 -10.42
N PRO A 155 -44.49 -1.82 -9.09
CA PRO A 155 -44.07 -3.00 -8.35
C PRO A 155 -45.22 -4.00 -8.20
N SER A 156 -45.39 -4.88 -9.18
CA SER A 156 -46.07 -6.16 -8.99
C SER A 156 -45.03 -7.21 -8.56
N TYR A 157 -45.34 -8.04 -7.57
CA TYR A 157 -44.43 -9.09 -7.13
C TYR A 157 -45.17 -10.26 -6.47
N GLU A 158 -44.56 -11.44 -6.58
CA GLU A 158 -44.97 -12.63 -5.85
C GLU A 158 -44.04 -12.83 -4.65
N ARG A 159 -44.61 -13.09 -3.48
CA ARG A 159 -43.82 -13.43 -2.28
C ARG A 159 -43.31 -14.87 -2.39
N VAL A 160 -42.00 -15.03 -2.33
CA VAL A 160 -41.34 -16.34 -2.27
C VAL A 160 -41.18 -16.78 -0.82
N TYR A 161 -40.66 -15.90 0.03
CA TYR A 161 -40.43 -16.18 1.45
C TYR A 161 -40.52 -14.91 2.30
N ARG A 162 -41.12 -15.03 3.48
CA ARG A 162 -41.10 -14.00 4.52
C ARG A 162 -40.80 -14.67 5.86
N PRO A 163 -39.80 -14.20 6.62
CA PRO A 163 -39.51 -14.78 7.92
C PRO A 163 -40.67 -14.51 8.88
N GLU A 164 -40.97 -15.48 9.76
CA GLU A 164 -42.03 -15.33 10.77
C GLU A 164 -41.67 -14.27 11.82
N ARG A 165 -40.36 -14.17 12.14
CA ARG A 165 -39.79 -13.14 12.99
C ARG A 165 -39.21 -12.02 12.16
N ASP A 166 -39.15 -10.83 12.73
CA ASP A 166 -38.57 -9.65 12.09
C ASP A 166 -37.02 -9.71 12.13
N VAL A 167 -36.44 -10.56 11.28
CA VAL A 167 -35.00 -10.84 11.17
C VAL A 167 -34.50 -10.67 9.73
N PHE A 168 -33.19 -10.50 9.57
CA PHE A 168 -32.56 -10.34 8.26
C PHE A 168 -32.86 -11.53 7.33
N VAL A 169 -33.10 -11.25 6.04
CA VAL A 169 -33.04 -12.21 4.93
C VAL A 169 -32.31 -11.55 3.76
N GLY A 170 -31.26 -12.17 3.23
CA GLY A 170 -30.44 -11.62 2.16
C GLY A 170 -29.27 -12.54 1.83
N ASP A 171 -28.25 -12.01 1.16
CA ASP A 171 -27.12 -12.77 0.61
C ASP A 171 -27.58 -13.91 -0.33
N LEU A 172 -28.44 -13.58 -1.28
CA LEU A 172 -29.04 -14.52 -2.22
C LEU A 172 -28.00 -15.16 -3.14
N CYS A 173 -28.06 -16.48 -3.26
CA CYS A 173 -27.31 -17.25 -4.25
C CYS A 173 -28.24 -18.23 -4.96
N LEU A 174 -28.58 -17.97 -6.22
CA LEU A 174 -29.39 -18.87 -7.04
C LEU A 174 -28.56 -20.06 -7.52
N HIS A 175 -29.12 -21.27 -7.41
CA HIS A 175 -28.50 -22.48 -7.94
C HIS A 175 -28.55 -22.47 -9.48
N TRP A 176 -27.53 -23.02 -10.15
CA TRP A 176 -27.42 -22.99 -11.62
C TRP A 176 -28.61 -23.58 -12.38
N LYS A 177 -29.39 -24.47 -11.77
CA LYS A 177 -30.62 -24.99 -12.38
C LYS A 177 -31.80 -24.00 -12.38
N GLY A 178 -31.69 -22.88 -11.66
CA GLY A 178 -32.76 -21.91 -11.53
C GLY A 178 -33.97 -22.44 -10.75
N ASP A 179 -33.78 -23.40 -9.85
CA ASP A 179 -34.86 -24.10 -9.13
C ASP A 179 -34.87 -23.86 -7.60
N ARG A 180 -33.75 -23.43 -7.03
CA ARG A 180 -33.57 -23.15 -5.59
C ARG A 180 -32.48 -22.13 -5.33
N PHE A 181 -32.46 -21.55 -4.14
CA PHE A 181 -31.47 -20.53 -3.76
C PHE A 181 -31.06 -20.64 -2.28
N LEU A 182 -29.83 -20.24 -1.98
CA LEU A 182 -29.36 -19.99 -0.62
C LEU A 182 -29.65 -18.55 -0.21
N PHE A 183 -29.80 -18.34 1.09
CA PHE A 183 -29.86 -17.02 1.71
C PHE A 183 -29.41 -17.11 3.18
N SER A 184 -28.99 -15.98 3.75
CA SER A 184 -28.64 -15.86 5.17
C SER A 184 -29.82 -15.36 5.98
N SER A 185 -30.00 -15.89 7.19
CA SER A 185 -30.96 -15.39 8.18
C SER A 185 -30.53 -15.77 9.60
N MET A 186 -31.34 -15.44 10.60
CA MET A 186 -31.02 -15.71 12.01
C MET A 186 -31.95 -16.74 12.62
N ALA A 187 -31.39 -17.65 13.42
CA ALA A 187 -32.15 -18.58 14.27
C ALA A 187 -32.74 -17.87 15.51
N GLU A 188 -33.55 -18.58 16.31
CA GLU A 188 -34.27 -18.00 17.46
C GLU A 188 -33.36 -17.35 18.49
N ASN A 189 -32.18 -17.94 18.71
CA ASN A 189 -31.12 -17.44 19.58
C ASN A 189 -30.37 -16.20 19.01
N GLY A 190 -30.70 -15.73 17.81
CA GLY A 190 -30.07 -14.60 17.14
C GLY A 190 -28.78 -14.93 16.36
N GLN A 191 -28.40 -16.21 16.31
CA GLN A 191 -27.23 -16.71 15.57
C GLN A 191 -27.48 -16.72 14.07
N TRP A 192 -26.47 -16.34 13.28
CA TRP A 192 -26.57 -16.36 11.82
C TRP A 192 -26.38 -17.77 11.26
N HIS A 193 -27.27 -18.14 10.35
CA HIS A 193 -27.23 -19.39 9.61
C HIS A 193 -27.54 -19.17 8.13
N VAL A 194 -27.13 -20.14 7.32
CA VAL A 194 -27.47 -20.21 5.89
C VAL A 194 -28.66 -21.15 5.73
N TYR A 195 -29.62 -20.73 4.91
CA TYR A 195 -30.85 -21.45 4.60
C TYR A 195 -31.00 -21.66 3.09
N GLU A 196 -31.75 -22.67 2.69
CA GLU A 196 -32.10 -22.97 1.30
C GLU A 196 -33.62 -23.02 1.16
N SER A 197 -34.12 -22.51 0.03
CA SER A 197 -35.52 -22.63 -0.38
C SER A 197 -35.64 -22.97 -1.86
N ALA A 198 -36.66 -23.75 -2.21
CA ALA A 198 -37.09 -23.90 -3.59
C ALA A 198 -37.74 -22.60 -4.09
N LEU A 199 -37.60 -22.31 -5.39
CA LEU A 199 -38.24 -21.17 -6.04
C LEU A 199 -39.76 -21.33 -6.15
N ALA A 200 -40.24 -22.56 -6.41
CA ALA A 200 -41.67 -22.86 -6.56
C ALA A 200 -42.45 -22.84 -5.22
N GLY A 201 -41.82 -22.40 -4.13
CA GLY A 201 -42.28 -22.62 -2.76
C GLY A 201 -41.98 -24.04 -2.27
N GLY A 202 -42.14 -24.30 -0.97
CA GLY A 202 -41.87 -25.63 -0.39
C GLY A 202 -41.27 -25.68 1.02
N GLY A 203 -41.17 -24.54 1.71
CA GLY A 203 -40.55 -24.45 3.03
C GLY A 203 -39.06 -24.12 2.96
N VAL A 204 -38.54 -23.64 4.08
CA VAL A 204 -37.14 -23.21 4.24
C VAL A 204 -36.40 -24.24 5.07
N THR A 205 -35.19 -24.61 4.66
CA THR A 205 -34.34 -25.57 5.38
C THR A 205 -33.01 -24.92 5.75
N GLN A 206 -32.59 -25.07 7.01
CA GLN A 206 -31.25 -24.66 7.44
C GLN A 206 -30.20 -25.59 6.81
N VAL A 207 -29.17 -25.00 6.19
CA VAL A 207 -28.09 -25.72 5.49
C VAL A 207 -26.88 -25.90 6.40
N THR A 208 -26.55 -24.87 7.18
CA THR A 208 -25.44 -24.92 8.13
C THR A 208 -25.75 -25.82 9.33
N PRO A 209 -24.76 -26.55 9.87
CA PRO A 209 -24.93 -27.29 11.12
C PRO A 209 -25.15 -26.31 12.30
N GLU A 210 -25.58 -26.86 13.43
CA GLU A 210 -25.51 -26.15 14.70
C GLU A 210 -24.04 -25.84 15.04
N THR A 211 -23.77 -24.60 15.44
CA THR A 211 -22.42 -24.15 15.84
C THR A 211 -22.49 -23.51 17.23
N PRO A 212 -21.36 -23.38 17.95
CA PRO A 212 -21.35 -22.69 19.23
C PRO A 212 -21.95 -21.29 19.15
N ALA A 213 -22.65 -20.84 20.19
CA ALA A 213 -23.47 -19.61 20.17
C ALA A 213 -22.70 -18.31 19.85
N ASP A 214 -21.37 -18.33 19.91
CA ASP A 214 -20.45 -17.24 19.58
C ASP A 214 -19.90 -17.31 18.14
N VAL A 215 -20.43 -18.22 17.32
CA VAL A 215 -20.09 -18.43 15.91
C VAL A 215 -21.28 -18.12 15.02
N ASP A 216 -21.06 -17.30 14.01
CA ASP A 216 -22.06 -16.89 13.01
C ASP A 216 -21.66 -17.47 11.64
N CYS A 217 -22.64 -17.87 10.80
CA CYS A 217 -22.44 -18.34 9.42
C CYS A 217 -23.38 -17.63 8.44
N TYR A 218 -22.86 -17.02 7.36
CA TYR A 218 -23.63 -16.22 6.40
C TYR A 218 -22.90 -16.08 5.04
N ASP A 219 -23.51 -15.35 4.10
CA ASP A 219 -23.02 -15.06 2.73
C ASP A 219 -22.42 -16.26 2.01
N ALA A 220 -23.31 -17.17 1.59
CA ALA A 220 -22.95 -18.45 1.03
C ALA A 220 -23.08 -18.51 -0.50
N CYS A 221 -22.27 -19.35 -1.12
CA CYS A 221 -22.40 -19.70 -2.53
C CYS A 221 -22.30 -21.22 -2.78
N TYR A 222 -23.02 -21.69 -3.79
CA TYR A 222 -22.98 -23.09 -4.21
C TYR A 222 -21.64 -23.45 -4.87
N LEU A 223 -21.24 -24.71 -4.70
CA LEU A 223 -20.20 -25.37 -5.51
C LEU A 223 -20.82 -26.40 -6.48
N PRO A 224 -20.15 -26.71 -7.61
CA PRO A 224 -20.65 -27.64 -8.62
C PRO A 224 -20.97 -29.06 -8.11
N ASP A 225 -20.36 -29.47 -6.99
CA ASP A 225 -20.52 -30.77 -6.35
C ASP A 225 -21.48 -30.74 -5.13
N ASN A 226 -22.33 -29.71 -5.05
CA ASN A 226 -23.30 -29.48 -3.98
C ASN A 226 -22.70 -29.15 -2.61
N ARG A 227 -21.37 -28.99 -2.47
CA ARG A 227 -20.78 -28.32 -1.31
C ARG A 227 -21.11 -26.83 -1.34
N VAL A 228 -20.86 -26.13 -0.24
CA VAL A 228 -21.15 -24.70 -0.09
C VAL A 228 -19.94 -24.00 0.50
N ILE A 229 -19.59 -22.83 -0.03
CA ILE A 229 -18.66 -21.90 0.63
C ILE A 229 -19.46 -20.83 1.33
N LEU A 230 -19.06 -20.45 2.54
CA LEU A 230 -19.72 -19.44 3.36
C LEU A 230 -18.72 -18.63 4.17
N CYS A 231 -19.15 -17.47 4.66
CA CYS A 231 -18.43 -16.68 5.64
C CYS A 231 -18.77 -17.17 7.06
N SER A 232 -17.77 -17.35 7.92
CA SER A 232 -17.99 -17.66 9.34
C SER A 232 -17.03 -16.95 10.28
N THR A 233 -17.54 -16.57 11.45
CA THR A 233 -16.78 -15.93 12.54
C THR A 233 -16.06 -16.91 13.47
N ALA A 234 -16.02 -18.20 13.11
CA ALA A 234 -15.35 -19.26 13.87
C ALA A 234 -13.82 -19.09 13.96
N CYS A 235 -13.21 -18.20 13.16
CA CYS A 235 -11.78 -17.87 13.31
C CYS A 235 -11.50 -17.15 14.64
N TYR A 236 -12.53 -16.57 15.26
CA TYR A 236 -12.48 -15.89 16.55
C TYR A 236 -11.52 -14.69 16.61
N THR A 237 -11.20 -14.15 15.44
CA THR A 237 -10.42 -12.95 15.25
C THR A 237 -11.30 -11.71 15.43
N GLY A 238 -10.71 -10.60 15.89
CA GLY A 238 -11.38 -9.30 16.01
C GLY A 238 -10.65 -8.25 15.17
N VAL A 239 -11.37 -7.28 14.62
CA VAL A 239 -10.78 -6.22 13.80
C VAL A 239 -9.86 -5.31 14.66
N PRO A 240 -8.54 -5.25 14.41
CA PRO A 240 -7.58 -4.54 15.25
C PRO A 240 -7.87 -3.04 15.44
N CYS A 241 -8.23 -2.33 14.38
CA CYS A 241 -8.42 -0.87 14.43
C CYS A 241 -9.60 -0.41 15.30
N VAL A 242 -10.50 -1.34 15.66
CA VAL A 242 -11.62 -1.12 16.59
C VAL A 242 -11.48 -1.95 17.87
N TYR A 243 -10.24 -2.26 18.27
CA TYR A 243 -9.92 -3.00 19.50
C TYR A 243 -10.60 -4.37 19.57
N GLY A 244 -10.78 -5.01 18.41
CA GLY A 244 -11.37 -6.34 18.31
C GLY A 244 -12.86 -6.39 18.62
N GLY A 245 -13.54 -5.24 18.61
CA GLY A 245 -14.98 -5.14 18.89
C GLY A 245 -15.86 -5.66 17.75
N ASP A 246 -15.38 -5.62 16.50
CA ASP A 246 -16.04 -6.21 15.35
C ASP A 246 -15.49 -7.61 15.07
N HIS A 247 -16.40 -8.58 14.89
CA HIS A 247 -16.04 -9.99 14.69
C HIS A 247 -15.69 -10.25 13.23
N VAL A 248 -14.48 -10.76 13.01
CA VAL A 248 -13.98 -11.09 11.68
C VAL A 248 -14.65 -12.36 11.15
N ALA A 249 -14.88 -12.42 9.85
CA ALA A 249 -15.34 -13.62 9.18
C ALA A 249 -14.37 -14.02 8.06
N ASN A 250 -14.02 -15.30 8.05
CA ASN A 250 -13.22 -15.92 7.00
C ASN A 250 -14.07 -16.90 6.19
N LEU A 251 -13.55 -17.40 5.07
CA LEU A 251 -14.25 -18.38 4.25
C LEU A 251 -14.10 -19.80 4.80
N TYR A 252 -15.21 -20.55 4.76
CA TYR A 252 -15.31 -21.95 5.18
C TYR A 252 -16.01 -22.77 4.10
N LEU A 253 -15.58 -24.02 3.95
CA LEU A 253 -16.20 -25.03 3.11
C LEU A 253 -17.14 -25.90 3.96
N LEU A 254 -18.41 -25.95 3.58
CA LEU A 254 -19.41 -26.84 4.14
C LEU A 254 -19.63 -28.03 3.21
N ASP A 255 -19.31 -29.22 3.69
CA ASP A 255 -19.76 -30.47 3.08
C ASP A 255 -21.17 -30.80 3.58
N ARG A 256 -22.17 -30.60 2.72
CA ARG A 256 -23.58 -30.84 3.03
C ARG A 256 -23.91 -32.30 3.30
N SER A 257 -23.11 -33.24 2.80
CA SER A 257 -23.37 -34.67 2.97
C SER A 257 -23.03 -35.17 4.37
N THR A 258 -22.05 -34.53 5.01
CA THR A 258 -21.56 -34.88 6.33
C THR A 258 -21.88 -33.85 7.40
N GLY A 259 -22.23 -32.61 7.00
CA GLY A 259 -22.36 -31.47 7.89
C GLY A 259 -21.01 -30.89 8.35
N ALA A 260 -19.89 -31.37 7.79
CA ALA A 260 -18.57 -30.92 8.18
C ALA A 260 -18.27 -29.52 7.64
N LEU A 261 -17.81 -28.63 8.52
CA LEU A 261 -17.37 -27.28 8.19
C LEU A 261 -15.84 -27.21 8.30
N ARG A 262 -15.16 -26.67 7.28
CA ARG A 262 -13.70 -26.52 7.24
C ARG A 262 -13.26 -25.09 6.93
N GLN A 263 -12.38 -24.52 7.74
CA GLN A 263 -11.80 -23.19 7.51
C GLN A 263 -10.87 -23.22 6.28
N LEU A 264 -10.98 -22.21 5.40
CA LEU A 264 -10.14 -22.07 4.21
C LEU A 264 -9.17 -20.88 4.32
N CYS A 265 -9.62 -19.76 4.88
CA CYS A 265 -8.83 -18.54 4.99
C CYS A 265 -8.46 -18.23 6.45
N PHE A 266 -7.30 -17.62 6.66
CA PHE A 266 -6.69 -17.43 7.99
C PHE A 266 -6.25 -15.97 8.21
N GLU A 267 -7.07 -15.03 7.75
CA GLU A 267 -6.76 -13.59 7.77
C GLU A 267 -6.99 -12.95 9.16
N GLN A 268 -6.29 -11.84 9.41
CA GLN A 268 -6.54 -10.91 10.54
C GLN A 268 -7.90 -10.20 10.38
N ASP A 269 -8.27 -9.89 9.16
CA ASP A 269 -9.46 -9.12 8.84
C ASP A 269 -10.42 -9.95 7.98
N HIS A 270 -11.43 -9.30 7.41
CA HIS A 270 -12.54 -10.00 6.76
C HIS A 270 -12.21 -10.57 5.37
N ASN A 271 -12.83 -11.72 5.09
CA ASN A 271 -13.20 -12.12 3.74
C ASN A 271 -14.72 -11.97 3.52
N TRP A 272 -15.12 -11.58 2.31
CA TRP A 272 -16.53 -11.37 1.96
C TRP A 272 -16.89 -11.88 0.56
N SER A 273 -18.19 -12.07 0.34
CA SER A 273 -18.82 -12.22 -0.97
C SER A 273 -18.18 -13.27 -1.88
N PRO A 274 -18.05 -14.54 -1.42
CA PRO A 274 -17.51 -15.61 -2.25
C PRO A 274 -18.44 -15.87 -3.44
N ARG A 275 -17.90 -15.93 -4.66
CA ARG A 275 -18.63 -16.20 -5.90
C ARG A 275 -17.84 -17.13 -6.81
N MET A 276 -18.52 -18.03 -7.52
CA MET A 276 -17.88 -18.93 -8.48
C MET A 276 -17.45 -18.18 -9.74
N LEU A 277 -16.19 -18.35 -10.13
CA LEU A 277 -15.66 -17.98 -11.43
C LEU A 277 -16.07 -19.03 -12.48
N PRO A 278 -16.22 -18.65 -13.77
CA PRO A 278 -16.43 -19.60 -14.87
C PRO A 278 -15.35 -20.69 -14.97
N SER A 279 -14.16 -20.45 -14.43
CA SER A 279 -13.05 -21.40 -14.36
C SER A 279 -13.22 -22.50 -13.30
N GLY A 280 -14.25 -22.44 -12.45
CA GLY A 280 -14.43 -23.33 -11.30
C GLY A 280 -13.72 -22.88 -10.02
N ARG A 281 -12.98 -21.77 -10.07
CA ARG A 281 -12.35 -21.13 -8.90
C ARG A 281 -13.33 -20.24 -8.15
N ILE A 282 -12.96 -19.84 -6.93
CA ILE A 282 -13.73 -18.92 -6.09
C ILE A 282 -13.12 -17.54 -6.22
N LEU A 283 -13.91 -16.53 -6.57
CA LEU A 283 -13.60 -15.11 -6.40
C LEU A 283 -14.13 -14.64 -5.05
N TYR A 284 -13.36 -13.87 -4.31
CA TYR A 284 -13.78 -13.30 -3.03
C TYR A 284 -13.04 -12.00 -2.75
N GLN A 285 -13.56 -11.23 -1.81
CA GLN A 285 -12.88 -10.03 -1.31
C GLN A 285 -12.05 -10.39 -0.07
N ARG A 286 -10.85 -9.82 0.05
CA ARG A 286 -9.99 -9.90 1.23
C ARG A 286 -9.64 -8.49 1.70
N TRP A 287 -9.81 -8.24 2.97
CA TRP A 287 -9.21 -7.11 3.66
C TRP A 287 -7.89 -7.58 4.29
N GLU A 288 -6.79 -6.85 4.08
CA GLU A 288 -5.51 -7.13 4.72
C GLU A 288 -4.69 -5.85 4.95
N TYR A 289 -4.07 -5.66 6.12
CA TYR A 289 -3.24 -4.46 6.34
C TYR A 289 -2.05 -4.60 7.30
N SER A 290 -1.43 -5.77 7.34
CA SER A 290 -0.15 -5.92 8.05
C SER A 290 0.95 -5.09 7.40
N ASP A 291 1.38 -4.03 8.08
CA ASP A 291 2.39 -3.06 7.64
C ASP A 291 2.03 -2.25 6.38
N THR A 292 0.75 -2.16 6.04
CA THR A 292 0.23 -1.35 4.93
C THR A 292 -0.99 -0.54 5.38
N PRO A 293 -1.48 0.43 4.58
CA PRO A 293 -2.59 1.28 5.01
C PRO A 293 -3.90 0.50 5.13
N HIS A 294 -4.57 0.57 6.27
CA HIS A 294 -5.75 -0.26 6.57
C HIS A 294 -7.03 0.18 5.84
N SER A 295 -7.09 1.44 5.43
CA SER A 295 -8.29 2.03 4.81
C SER A 295 -8.40 1.79 3.30
N ASN A 296 -7.38 1.21 2.66
CA ASN A 296 -7.27 1.12 1.20
C ASN A 296 -7.16 -0.33 0.66
N THR A 297 -7.26 -1.35 1.50
CA THR A 297 -6.80 -2.71 1.15
C THR A 297 -7.91 -3.76 1.11
N ARG A 298 -9.05 -3.46 0.46
CA ARG A 298 -10.17 -4.41 0.32
C ARG A 298 -10.25 -4.96 -1.10
N MET A 299 -9.26 -5.79 -1.39
CA MET A 299 -8.88 -6.27 -2.71
C MET A 299 -9.63 -7.53 -3.09
N LEU A 300 -9.54 -7.91 -4.37
CA LEU A 300 -10.09 -9.17 -4.87
C LEU A 300 -9.02 -10.25 -4.89
N PHE A 301 -9.41 -11.44 -4.46
CA PHE A 301 -8.60 -12.66 -4.45
C PHE A 301 -9.37 -13.80 -5.10
N HIS A 302 -8.65 -14.84 -5.49
CA HIS A 302 -9.23 -16.09 -5.94
C HIS A 302 -8.49 -17.31 -5.41
N MET A 303 -9.18 -18.45 -5.35
CA MET A 303 -8.62 -19.72 -4.88
C MET A 303 -9.34 -20.92 -5.52
N ASN A 304 -8.80 -22.12 -5.37
CA ASN A 304 -9.55 -23.35 -5.65
C ASN A 304 -10.63 -23.59 -4.57
N PRO A 305 -11.71 -24.34 -4.86
CA PRO A 305 -12.79 -24.59 -3.90
C PRO A 305 -12.36 -25.27 -2.59
N ASP A 306 -11.23 -25.96 -2.58
CA ASP A 306 -10.65 -26.61 -1.40
C ASP A 306 -9.75 -25.68 -0.57
N GLY A 307 -9.59 -24.42 -0.96
CA GLY A 307 -8.78 -23.41 -0.28
C GLY A 307 -7.33 -23.32 -0.78
N THR A 308 -6.88 -24.19 -1.70
CA THR A 308 -5.52 -24.14 -2.27
C THR A 308 -5.38 -23.03 -3.30
N ASP A 309 -4.14 -22.63 -3.59
CA ASP A 309 -3.78 -21.66 -4.63
C ASP A 309 -4.47 -20.29 -4.44
N GLN A 310 -4.50 -19.80 -3.19
CA GLN A 310 -4.99 -18.46 -2.87
C GLN A 310 -4.06 -17.42 -3.48
N ARG A 311 -4.60 -16.56 -4.33
CA ARG A 311 -3.84 -15.52 -5.02
C ARG A 311 -4.66 -14.25 -5.14
N GLU A 312 -3.97 -13.14 -5.24
CA GLU A 312 -4.58 -11.88 -5.65
C GLU A 312 -5.28 -12.04 -7.01
N TYR A 313 -6.37 -11.30 -7.20
CA TYR A 313 -7.08 -11.21 -8.47
C TYR A 313 -6.97 -9.79 -9.05
N TRP A 314 -7.22 -8.78 -8.21
CA TRP A 314 -7.09 -7.37 -8.57
C TRP A 314 -7.00 -6.46 -7.34
N GLY A 315 -6.21 -5.39 -7.46
CA GLY A 315 -6.18 -4.25 -6.53
C GLY A 315 -5.01 -4.24 -5.56
N SER A 316 -4.13 -5.25 -5.57
CA SER A 316 -2.97 -5.27 -4.67
C SER A 316 -1.92 -4.22 -5.01
N GLY A 317 -1.61 -3.38 -4.04
CA GLY A 317 -0.65 -2.28 -4.18
C GLY A 317 -1.26 -0.96 -4.66
N ALA A 318 -2.58 -0.87 -4.87
CA ALA A 318 -3.24 0.33 -5.37
C ALA A 318 -4.10 1.00 -4.30
N TYR A 319 -4.04 2.34 -4.18
CA TYR A 319 -4.88 3.08 -3.23
C TYR A 319 -6.33 3.24 -3.68
N PHE A 320 -6.63 3.09 -4.98
CA PHE A 320 -7.96 3.31 -5.53
C PHE A 320 -8.57 2.03 -6.10
N PRO A 321 -9.84 1.73 -5.77
CA PRO A 321 -10.68 2.37 -4.74
C PRO A 321 -10.29 1.90 -3.33
N ASN A 322 -10.79 2.57 -2.30
CA ASN A 322 -10.64 2.11 -0.91
C ASN A 322 -11.28 0.73 -0.67
N SER A 323 -12.45 0.53 -1.28
CA SER A 323 -13.23 -0.70 -1.18
C SER A 323 -13.84 -1.08 -2.53
N PHE A 324 -13.90 -2.38 -2.83
CA PHE A 324 -14.58 -2.92 -4.01
C PHE A 324 -15.51 -4.09 -3.67
N PHE A 325 -16.79 -3.81 -3.45
CA PHE A 325 -17.79 -4.76 -2.95
C PHE A 325 -18.62 -5.42 -4.06
N TYR A 326 -19.26 -6.54 -3.72
CA TYR A 326 -20.23 -7.25 -4.56
C TYR A 326 -19.73 -7.60 -5.96
N ALA A 327 -18.43 -7.89 -6.08
CA ALA A 327 -17.83 -8.23 -7.36
C ALA A 327 -18.48 -9.48 -7.97
N ARG A 328 -18.83 -9.40 -9.25
CA ARG A 328 -19.34 -10.52 -10.05
C ARG A 328 -18.49 -10.71 -11.31
N PRO A 329 -18.10 -11.94 -11.64
CA PRO A 329 -17.39 -12.21 -12.88
C PRO A 329 -18.29 -12.07 -14.09
N LEU A 330 -17.72 -11.52 -15.17
CA LEU A 330 -18.39 -11.43 -16.46
C LEU A 330 -18.15 -12.68 -17.28
N PRO A 331 -19.15 -13.15 -18.06
CA PRO A 331 -18.97 -14.23 -19.01
C PRO A 331 -18.09 -13.79 -20.21
N PRO A 332 -17.48 -14.75 -20.96
CA PRO A 332 -17.50 -16.19 -20.69
C PRO A 332 -16.39 -16.68 -19.75
N ASP A 333 -15.31 -15.92 -19.56
CA ASP A 333 -14.07 -16.39 -18.92
C ASP A 333 -13.84 -15.87 -17.50
N GLY A 334 -14.59 -14.86 -17.06
CA GLY A 334 -14.40 -14.24 -15.76
C GLY A 334 -13.09 -13.44 -15.64
N ALA A 335 -12.45 -13.05 -16.76
CA ALA A 335 -11.25 -12.20 -16.74
C ALA A 335 -11.54 -10.74 -16.37
N LYS A 336 -12.83 -10.37 -16.38
CA LYS A 336 -13.37 -9.07 -15.98
C LYS A 336 -14.42 -9.27 -14.90
N VAL A 337 -14.52 -8.31 -14.00
CA VAL A 337 -15.53 -8.29 -12.95
C VAL A 337 -16.20 -6.92 -12.90
N ILE A 338 -17.48 -6.90 -12.57
CA ILE A 338 -18.23 -5.69 -12.25
C ILE A 338 -18.45 -5.66 -10.74
N GLY A 339 -18.34 -4.50 -10.13
CA GLY A 339 -18.52 -4.35 -8.69
C GLY A 339 -18.69 -2.89 -8.29
N VAL A 340 -18.82 -2.67 -6.98
CA VAL A 340 -19.14 -1.37 -6.40
C VAL A 340 -17.92 -0.83 -5.68
N ALA A 341 -17.36 0.27 -6.21
CA ALA A 341 -16.31 1.02 -5.53
C ALA A 341 -16.90 1.94 -4.46
N GLY A 342 -16.35 1.86 -3.25
CA GLY A 342 -16.79 2.62 -2.08
C GLY A 342 -15.62 3.14 -1.25
N GLY A 343 -15.96 3.89 -0.19
CA GLY A 343 -15.00 4.40 0.80
C GLY A 343 -14.62 3.39 1.88
N HIS A 344 -13.75 3.77 2.82
CA HIS A 344 -13.62 3.03 4.09
C HIS A 344 -14.60 3.59 5.13
N HIS A 345 -14.66 4.90 5.30
CA HIS A 345 -15.77 5.58 6.01
C HIS A 345 -16.81 6.16 5.05
N GLY A 346 -17.92 6.63 5.63
CA GLY A 346 -18.99 7.32 4.92
C GLY A 346 -20.12 6.37 4.54
N THR A 347 -20.50 6.40 3.27
CA THR A 347 -21.61 5.59 2.76
C THR A 347 -21.31 4.07 2.86
N PRO A 348 -22.16 3.27 3.55
CA PRO A 348 -21.94 1.82 3.67
C PRO A 348 -22.28 1.07 2.38
N ARG A 349 -21.31 0.28 1.87
CA ARG A 349 -21.40 -0.74 0.81
C ARG A 349 -21.90 -0.32 -0.58
N SER A 350 -22.56 0.83 -0.72
CA SER A 350 -22.98 1.40 -2.00
C SER A 350 -21.97 2.40 -2.54
N GLY A 351 -22.01 2.65 -3.85
CA GLY A 351 -21.08 3.57 -4.47
C GLY A 351 -21.06 3.52 -5.99
N ARG A 352 -19.88 3.73 -6.58
CA ARG A 352 -19.64 3.84 -8.03
C ARG A 352 -19.59 2.45 -8.65
N LEU A 353 -20.24 2.25 -9.80
CA LEU A 353 -20.23 0.97 -10.51
C LEU A 353 -19.02 0.91 -11.44
N LEU A 354 -18.04 0.06 -11.13
CA LEU A 354 -16.82 -0.07 -11.93
C LEU A 354 -16.69 -1.44 -12.56
N LEU A 355 -16.29 -1.42 -13.83
CA LEU A 355 -15.82 -2.59 -14.56
C LEU A 355 -14.30 -2.65 -14.46
N VAL A 356 -13.77 -3.74 -13.92
CA VAL A 356 -12.33 -3.93 -13.76
C VAL A 356 -11.86 -5.22 -14.42
N ALA A 357 -10.64 -5.20 -14.95
CA ALA A 357 -9.95 -6.32 -15.55
C ALA A 357 -8.70 -6.64 -14.76
N ARG A 358 -8.29 -7.91 -14.82
CA ARG A 358 -7.03 -8.35 -14.24
C ARG A 358 -5.82 -7.82 -15.02
N THR A 359 -4.94 -7.09 -14.37
CA THR A 359 -3.73 -6.48 -14.96
C THR A 359 -2.47 -6.88 -14.20
N PRO A 360 -1.28 -6.93 -14.86
CA PRO A 360 0.00 -7.05 -14.15
C PRO A 360 0.40 -5.76 -13.41
N GLU A 361 -0.03 -4.60 -13.89
CA GLU A 361 0.22 -3.30 -13.27
C GLU A 361 -0.54 -3.15 -11.94
N ARG A 362 0.06 -2.43 -10.98
CA ARG A 362 -0.43 -2.27 -9.61
C ARG A 362 -0.62 -0.81 -9.18
N ASP A 363 -0.47 0.15 -10.11
CA ASP A 363 -0.70 1.57 -9.85
C ASP A 363 -2.21 1.88 -9.71
N GLU A 364 -2.53 3.09 -9.25
CA GLU A 364 -3.90 3.57 -9.13
C GLU A 364 -4.63 3.50 -10.48
N GLY A 365 -5.80 2.86 -10.49
CA GLY A 365 -6.61 2.75 -11.70
C GLY A 365 -6.18 1.66 -12.68
N ALA A 366 -5.05 0.98 -12.43
CA ALA A 366 -4.66 -0.18 -13.22
C ALA A 366 -5.81 -1.20 -13.28
N GLY A 367 -6.19 -1.60 -14.48
CA GLY A 367 -7.30 -2.52 -14.71
C GLY A 367 -8.69 -1.92 -14.59
N VAL A 368 -8.87 -0.67 -14.16
CA VAL A 368 -10.18 0.00 -14.16
C VAL A 368 -10.55 0.38 -15.59
N MET A 369 -11.44 -0.39 -16.19
CA MET A 369 -11.80 -0.23 -17.60
C MET A 369 -12.83 0.86 -17.82
N ARG A 370 -13.78 0.98 -16.89
CA ARG A 370 -14.95 1.85 -17.05
C ARG A 370 -15.64 2.10 -15.73
N GLU A 371 -16.17 3.30 -15.59
CA GLU A 371 -17.20 3.65 -14.63
C GLU A 371 -18.53 3.80 -15.36
N ILE A 372 -19.61 3.33 -14.74
CA ILE A 372 -20.97 3.44 -15.27
C ILE A 372 -21.79 4.30 -14.30
N PRO A 373 -22.37 5.44 -14.75
CA PRO A 373 -22.27 6.01 -16.09
C PRO A 373 -20.91 6.68 -16.33
N GLY A 374 -20.48 6.78 -17.58
CA GLY A 374 -19.20 7.39 -17.94
C GLY A 374 -18.70 7.01 -19.32
N TRP A 375 -19.58 6.73 -20.28
CA TRP A 375 -19.16 6.21 -21.58
C TRP A 375 -18.16 7.13 -22.29
N GLY A 376 -16.99 6.56 -22.62
CA GLY A 376 -15.93 7.28 -23.34
C GLY A 376 -15.13 8.23 -22.47
N ARG A 377 -15.42 8.31 -21.16
CA ARG A 377 -14.62 9.05 -20.18
C ARG A 377 -13.57 8.11 -19.57
N GLU A 378 -12.35 8.61 -19.47
CA GLU A 378 -11.30 7.95 -18.70
C GLU A 378 -11.63 8.00 -17.21
N VAL A 379 -11.47 6.87 -16.51
CA VAL A 379 -11.68 6.83 -15.06
C VAL A 379 -10.42 7.35 -14.38
N LYS A 380 -10.50 8.57 -13.86
CA LYS A 380 -9.41 9.15 -13.06
C LYS A 380 -9.45 8.60 -11.64
N PRO A 381 -8.39 7.92 -11.17
CA PRO A 381 -8.34 7.40 -9.81
C PRO A 381 -8.43 8.53 -8.77
N GLN A 382 -9.11 8.26 -7.66
CA GLN A 382 -9.26 9.22 -6.56
C GLN A 382 -8.93 8.54 -5.24
N VAL A 383 -7.80 8.91 -4.65
CA VAL A 383 -7.41 8.43 -3.32
C VAL A 383 -8.13 9.28 -2.28
N ARG A 384 -9.23 8.76 -1.71
CA ARG A 384 -10.09 9.47 -0.75
C ARG A 384 -10.86 8.48 0.10
N ASP A 385 -10.78 8.62 1.43
CA ASP A 385 -11.49 7.75 2.37
C ASP A 385 -13.02 7.71 2.15
N ARG A 386 -13.68 8.86 2.18
CA ARG A 386 -15.13 9.01 1.94
C ARG A 386 -15.45 9.14 0.45
N LEU A 387 -14.96 8.19 -0.34
CA LEU A 387 -14.90 8.23 -1.81
C LEU A 387 -16.24 8.61 -2.50
N VAL A 388 -17.36 8.16 -1.95
CA VAL A 388 -18.68 8.18 -2.62
C VAL A 388 -19.71 9.07 -1.92
N ASP A 389 -19.28 9.85 -0.94
CA ASP A 389 -20.17 10.80 -0.28
C ASP A 389 -20.58 11.92 -1.24
N GLY A 390 -21.90 12.13 -1.34
CA GLY A 390 -22.49 13.08 -2.29
C GLY A 390 -22.39 12.65 -3.76
N VAL A 391 -21.90 11.44 -4.05
CA VAL A 391 -21.81 10.90 -5.41
C VAL A 391 -23.10 10.15 -5.75
N TRP A 392 -23.68 10.46 -6.90
CA TRP A 392 -24.87 9.82 -7.46
C TRP A 392 -24.68 9.53 -8.96
N PRO A 393 -25.31 8.49 -9.52
CA PRO A 393 -26.11 7.47 -8.84
C PRO A 393 -25.27 6.56 -7.92
N GLN A 394 -25.91 5.97 -6.91
CA GLN A 394 -25.29 4.94 -6.07
C GLN A 394 -25.81 3.55 -6.43
N PHE A 395 -24.90 2.59 -6.52
CA PHE A 395 -25.19 1.21 -6.93
C PHE A 395 -24.91 0.21 -5.81
N LEU A 396 -25.65 -0.89 -5.86
CA LEU A 396 -25.54 -2.08 -5.03
C LEU A 396 -25.80 -3.34 -5.88
N HIS A 397 -25.21 -4.45 -5.46
CA HIS A 397 -25.53 -5.79 -5.95
C HIS A 397 -25.62 -5.94 -7.48
N PRO A 398 -24.58 -5.58 -8.26
CA PRO A 398 -24.61 -5.80 -9.69
C PRO A 398 -24.69 -7.30 -10.00
N TYR A 399 -25.49 -7.64 -11.01
CA TYR A 399 -25.62 -8.99 -11.55
C TYR A 399 -25.48 -8.95 -13.08
N PRO A 400 -24.42 -9.54 -13.66
CA PRO A 400 -24.23 -9.60 -15.11
C PRO A 400 -25.32 -10.45 -15.79
N ILE A 401 -26.01 -9.86 -16.76
CA ILE A 401 -26.84 -10.61 -17.72
C ILE A 401 -25.94 -11.14 -18.84
N ASN A 402 -25.04 -10.27 -19.31
CA ASN A 402 -23.94 -10.59 -20.22
C ASN A 402 -22.74 -9.65 -19.94
N ALA A 403 -21.73 -9.62 -20.81
CA ALA A 403 -20.52 -8.82 -20.60
C ALA A 403 -20.75 -7.29 -20.69
N LYS A 404 -21.92 -6.84 -21.15
CA LYS A 404 -22.22 -5.43 -21.45
C LYS A 404 -23.47 -4.91 -20.73
N CYS A 405 -24.24 -5.77 -20.07
CA CYS A 405 -25.55 -5.46 -19.50
C CYS A 405 -25.76 -6.15 -18.15
N PHE A 406 -26.33 -5.43 -17.18
CA PHE A 406 -26.36 -5.77 -15.76
C PHE A 406 -27.71 -5.43 -15.14
N LEU A 407 -28.20 -6.28 -14.24
CA LEU A 407 -29.19 -5.88 -13.24
C LEU A 407 -28.46 -5.27 -12.04
N VAL A 408 -28.96 -4.16 -11.52
CA VAL A 408 -28.38 -3.51 -10.33
C VAL A 408 -29.49 -3.02 -9.42
N SER A 409 -29.21 -3.01 -8.11
CA SER A 409 -29.95 -2.14 -7.20
C SER A 409 -29.33 -0.77 -7.27
N ALA A 410 -30.12 0.27 -7.52
CA ALA A 410 -29.60 1.63 -7.61
C ALA A 410 -30.50 2.64 -6.94
N LYS A 411 -29.87 3.71 -6.47
CA LYS A 411 -30.51 4.93 -6.01
C LYS A 411 -29.97 6.07 -6.86
N MET A 412 -30.84 6.62 -7.70
CA MET A 412 -30.44 7.56 -8.75
C MET A 412 -30.11 8.96 -8.24
N SER A 413 -30.67 9.34 -7.08
CA SER A 413 -30.39 10.60 -6.39
C SER A 413 -30.66 10.45 -4.90
N GLU A 414 -30.23 11.43 -4.10
CA GLU A 414 -30.38 11.42 -2.63
C GLU A 414 -31.81 11.16 -2.13
N HIS A 415 -32.81 11.61 -2.88
CA HIS A 415 -34.21 11.53 -2.48
C HIS A 415 -34.98 10.38 -3.15
N ARG A 416 -34.35 9.65 -4.08
CA ARG A 416 -35.01 8.53 -4.77
C ARG A 416 -34.98 7.25 -3.93
N PRO A 417 -35.99 6.38 -4.08
CA PRO A 417 -35.94 5.05 -3.47
C PRO A 417 -34.86 4.17 -4.10
N TRP A 418 -34.53 3.08 -3.42
CA TRP A 418 -33.69 2.02 -3.96
C TRP A 418 -34.54 1.11 -4.86
N GLY A 419 -34.29 1.20 -6.18
CA GLY A 419 -34.98 0.39 -7.18
C GLY A 419 -34.06 -0.60 -7.89
N ILE A 420 -34.65 -1.49 -8.68
CA ILE A 420 -33.91 -2.36 -9.61
C ILE A 420 -33.86 -1.69 -10.98
N TYR A 421 -32.66 -1.63 -11.54
CA TYR A 421 -32.40 -1.05 -12.85
C TYR A 421 -31.69 -2.06 -13.75
N LEU A 422 -32.04 -2.04 -15.04
CA LEU A 422 -31.27 -2.65 -16.11
C LEU A 422 -30.30 -1.61 -16.66
N VAL A 423 -29.00 -1.87 -16.53
CA VAL A 423 -27.93 -0.94 -16.89
C VAL A 423 -27.03 -1.57 -17.96
N ASP A 424 -26.57 -0.78 -18.92
CA ASP A 424 -25.53 -1.22 -19.86
C ASP A 424 -24.28 -0.36 -19.80
N ILE A 425 -23.20 -0.83 -20.43
CA ILE A 425 -21.92 -0.10 -20.46
C ILE A 425 -22.02 1.23 -21.21
N PHE A 426 -23.08 1.47 -22.00
CA PHE A 426 -23.26 2.65 -22.85
C PHE A 426 -23.96 3.81 -22.14
N ASP A 427 -24.21 3.66 -20.83
CA ASP A 427 -24.91 4.56 -19.92
C ASP A 427 -26.44 4.47 -19.95
N ASN A 428 -27.04 3.49 -20.63
CA ASN A 428 -28.49 3.31 -20.55
C ASN A 428 -28.89 2.72 -19.19
N MET A 429 -29.94 3.25 -18.55
CA MET A 429 -30.43 2.81 -17.25
C MET A 429 -31.96 2.76 -17.17
N VAL A 430 -32.54 1.57 -17.30
CA VAL A 430 -33.99 1.36 -17.33
C VAL A 430 -34.49 0.88 -15.97
N LEU A 431 -35.36 1.67 -15.34
CA LEU A 431 -36.04 1.30 -14.09
C LEU A 431 -36.98 0.11 -14.32
N LEU A 432 -36.84 -0.94 -13.52
CA LEU A 432 -37.70 -2.13 -13.58
C LEU A 432 -38.71 -2.19 -12.44
N ALA A 433 -38.30 -1.87 -11.22
CA ALA A 433 -39.17 -1.85 -10.05
C ALA A 433 -38.63 -0.89 -8.99
N GLU A 434 -39.53 -0.11 -8.38
CA GLU A 434 -39.23 0.73 -7.22
C GLU A 434 -40.48 0.93 -6.35
N GLU A 435 -40.26 1.25 -5.07
CA GLU A 435 -41.33 1.57 -4.14
C GLU A 435 -40.83 2.60 -3.11
N GLU A 436 -41.69 3.50 -2.64
CA GLU A 436 -41.28 4.61 -1.78
C GLU A 436 -40.71 4.17 -0.42
N SER A 437 -41.37 3.22 0.25
CA SER A 437 -41.02 2.76 1.61
C SER A 437 -40.13 1.51 1.64
N TYR A 438 -39.84 0.91 0.49
CA TYR A 438 -39.11 -0.35 0.40
C TYR A 438 -37.99 -0.27 -0.64
N ALA A 439 -36.82 -0.80 -0.27
CA ALA A 439 -35.70 -1.03 -1.16
C ALA A 439 -35.83 -2.40 -1.83
N PHE A 440 -35.56 -2.44 -3.14
CA PHE A 440 -35.32 -3.69 -3.86
C PHE A 440 -33.82 -3.96 -3.98
N LEU A 441 -33.36 -5.04 -3.36
CA LEU A 441 -31.96 -5.42 -3.19
C LEU A 441 -31.67 -6.77 -3.85
N GLU A 442 -30.42 -7.00 -4.21
CA GLU A 442 -29.89 -8.29 -4.67
C GLU A 442 -30.65 -8.90 -5.87
N PRO A 443 -30.81 -8.16 -7.00
CA PRO A 443 -31.53 -8.68 -8.16
C PRO A 443 -30.78 -9.82 -8.83
N ILE A 444 -31.47 -10.94 -9.06
CA ILE A 444 -30.94 -12.12 -9.74
C ILE A 444 -31.93 -12.55 -10.83
N PRO A 445 -31.51 -12.67 -12.12
CA PRO A 445 -32.37 -13.21 -13.16
C PRO A 445 -32.69 -14.68 -12.89
N VAL A 446 -33.97 -15.06 -12.90
CA VAL A 446 -34.39 -16.46 -12.70
C VAL A 446 -34.27 -17.21 -14.02
N ARG A 447 -33.13 -17.85 -14.22
CA ARG A 447 -32.87 -18.74 -15.37
C ARG A 447 -31.90 -19.85 -15.01
N GLN A 448 -31.80 -20.82 -15.91
CA GLN A 448 -30.75 -21.82 -15.86
C GLN A 448 -29.43 -21.22 -16.36
N GLU A 449 -28.36 -21.43 -15.61
CA GLU A 449 -27.00 -20.97 -15.92
C GLU A 449 -26.09 -22.19 -16.13
N PRO A 450 -24.98 -22.05 -16.88
CA PRO A 450 -23.96 -23.09 -16.99
C PRO A 450 -23.34 -23.41 -15.63
N VAL A 451 -23.21 -24.69 -15.30
CA VAL A 451 -22.48 -25.14 -14.10
C VAL A 451 -20.97 -25.02 -14.38
N PRO A 452 -20.19 -24.28 -13.56
CA PRO A 452 -18.73 -24.21 -13.69
C PRO A 452 -18.08 -25.60 -13.57
N PRO A 453 -16.88 -25.81 -14.13
CA PRO A 453 -16.17 -27.07 -14.01
C PRO A 453 -15.82 -27.36 -12.54
N LEU A 454 -15.90 -28.63 -12.16
CA LEU A 454 -15.44 -29.10 -10.87
C LEU A 454 -13.91 -29.16 -10.85
N ILE A 455 -13.29 -28.45 -9.90
CA ILE A 455 -11.86 -28.59 -9.61
C ILE A 455 -11.72 -29.64 -8.49
N PRO A 456 -11.01 -30.76 -8.72
CA PRO A 456 -10.77 -31.75 -7.68
C PRO A 456 -9.95 -31.19 -6.52
N ASP A 457 -10.26 -31.63 -5.31
CA ASP A 457 -9.49 -31.31 -4.11
C ASP A 457 -8.03 -31.77 -4.27
N ARG A 458 -7.10 -30.90 -3.88
CA ARG A 458 -5.64 -31.07 -3.88
C ARG A 458 -5.07 -31.17 -2.48
N VAL A 459 -5.88 -30.89 -1.45
CA VAL A 459 -5.49 -31.01 -0.05
C VAL A 459 -5.24 -32.46 0.35
N ASN A 460 -4.26 -32.65 1.22
CA ASN A 460 -4.08 -33.86 2.02
C ASN A 460 -4.33 -33.52 3.49
N LEU A 461 -5.59 -33.68 3.92
CA LEU A 461 -6.04 -33.32 5.26
C LEU A 461 -5.41 -34.18 6.38
N ALA A 462 -4.63 -35.21 6.06
CA ALA A 462 -3.85 -35.96 7.04
C ALA A 462 -2.49 -35.31 7.38
N SER A 463 -2.09 -34.25 6.67
CA SER A 463 -0.83 -33.53 6.87
C SER A 463 -1.01 -32.21 7.61
N ASP A 464 -0.03 -31.80 8.39
CA ASP A 464 0.10 -30.47 9.00
C ASP A 464 1.11 -29.56 8.26
N GLU A 465 1.67 -30.05 7.15
CA GLU A 465 2.69 -29.35 6.38
C GLU A 465 2.22 -29.12 4.94
N ALA A 466 2.85 -28.15 4.29
CA ALA A 466 2.78 -27.87 2.86
C ALA A 466 4.19 -27.60 2.33
N VAL A 467 4.33 -27.51 1.00
CA VAL A 467 5.61 -27.23 0.34
C VAL A 467 5.50 -25.92 -0.44
N VAL A 468 6.49 -25.05 -0.25
CA VAL A 468 6.69 -23.82 -1.04
C VAL A 468 7.83 -24.06 -2.01
N TYR A 469 7.60 -23.81 -3.29
CA TYR A 469 8.60 -23.85 -4.34
C TYR A 469 8.70 -22.51 -5.08
N MET A 470 9.82 -21.82 -4.87
CA MET A 470 10.17 -20.57 -5.56
C MET A 470 11.22 -20.86 -6.63
N GLN A 471 10.89 -20.54 -7.88
CA GLN A 471 11.77 -20.88 -9.00
C GLN A 471 13.02 -20.02 -9.04
N ASP A 472 12.90 -18.70 -8.89
CA ASP A 472 14.03 -17.78 -8.81
C ASP A 472 13.60 -16.50 -8.07
N VAL A 473 14.16 -16.28 -6.87
CA VAL A 473 13.87 -15.13 -6.01
C VAL A 473 14.07 -13.78 -6.72
N TYR A 474 14.92 -13.71 -7.74
CA TYR A 474 15.22 -12.48 -8.50
C TYR A 474 14.22 -12.20 -9.63
N GLN A 475 13.19 -13.02 -9.82
CA GLN A 475 12.11 -12.77 -10.78
C GLN A 475 11.02 -11.92 -10.13
N GLY A 476 10.54 -10.89 -10.83
CA GLY A 476 9.54 -9.95 -10.30
C GLY A 476 10.17 -8.68 -9.70
N GLY A 477 9.33 -7.71 -9.36
CA GLY A 477 9.79 -6.39 -8.92
C GLY A 477 10.27 -6.34 -7.46
N GLY A 478 10.03 -7.39 -6.67
CA GLY A 478 10.35 -7.40 -5.23
C GLY A 478 11.85 -7.32 -4.92
N LEU A 479 12.72 -7.71 -5.85
CA LEU A 479 14.18 -7.64 -5.74
C LEU A 479 14.83 -7.00 -6.97
N GLU A 480 14.08 -6.15 -7.69
CA GLU A 480 14.61 -5.45 -8.87
C GLU A 480 15.85 -4.61 -8.51
N GLY A 481 16.92 -4.77 -9.29
CA GLY A 481 18.20 -4.09 -9.04
C GLY A 481 19.11 -4.77 -8.01
N ILE A 482 18.65 -5.78 -7.28
CA ILE A 482 19.52 -6.54 -6.37
C ILE A 482 20.39 -7.54 -7.17
N PRO A 483 21.73 -7.48 -7.03
CA PRO A 483 22.62 -8.40 -7.74
C PRO A 483 22.36 -9.86 -7.37
N ARG A 484 22.42 -10.73 -8.38
CA ARG A 484 22.24 -12.16 -8.20
C ARG A 484 23.32 -12.75 -7.29
N GLY A 485 22.90 -13.55 -6.32
CA GLY A 485 23.76 -14.16 -5.31
C GLY A 485 23.82 -13.40 -3.98
N GLN A 486 23.23 -12.20 -3.90
CA GLN A 486 23.12 -11.46 -2.63
C GLN A 486 22.18 -12.15 -1.63
N VAL A 487 21.05 -12.67 -2.10
CA VAL A 487 20.12 -13.46 -1.28
C VAL A 487 20.75 -14.82 -0.97
N THR A 488 20.97 -15.09 0.32
CA THR A 488 21.54 -16.35 0.81
C THR A 488 20.50 -17.26 1.46
N SER A 489 19.46 -16.67 2.05
CA SER A 489 18.40 -17.38 2.75
C SER A 489 17.11 -16.55 2.78
N LEU A 490 15.99 -17.19 3.09
CA LEU A 490 14.74 -16.50 3.41
C LEU A 490 14.48 -16.64 4.92
N ARG A 491 14.19 -15.54 5.61
CA ARG A 491 13.57 -15.59 6.95
C ARG A 491 12.11 -15.96 6.76
N VAL A 492 11.64 -16.98 7.48
CA VAL A 492 10.22 -17.35 7.52
C VAL A 492 9.68 -16.99 8.90
N PHE A 493 8.62 -16.21 8.93
CA PHE A 493 7.93 -15.84 10.16
C PHE A 493 6.42 -15.91 9.97
N GLN A 494 5.69 -16.08 11.07
CA GLN A 494 4.24 -16.05 11.08
C GLN A 494 3.73 -14.80 11.80
N TYR A 495 2.55 -14.35 11.38
CA TYR A 495 1.78 -13.37 12.13
C TYR A 495 0.91 -14.06 13.19
N TYR A 496 0.75 -13.39 14.32
CA TYR A 496 -0.18 -13.76 15.37
C TYR A 496 -1.16 -12.63 15.61
N PHE A 497 -2.37 -12.88 15.10
CA PHE A 497 -3.43 -11.91 14.92
C PHE A 497 -4.21 -11.63 16.21
N ALA A 498 -4.84 -10.47 16.27
CA ALA A 498 -5.71 -10.03 17.35
C ALA A 498 -7.01 -10.85 17.38
N HIS A 499 -7.30 -11.46 18.53
CA HIS A 499 -8.61 -12.06 18.78
C HIS A 499 -9.64 -11.01 19.21
N ARG A 500 -10.89 -11.43 19.39
CA ARG A 500 -11.97 -10.55 19.87
C ARG A 500 -11.56 -9.82 21.16
N GLY A 501 -11.78 -8.51 21.22
CA GLY A 501 -11.35 -7.67 22.35
C GLY A 501 -9.84 -7.41 22.46
N GLN A 502 -9.06 -7.72 21.42
CA GLN A 502 -7.63 -7.41 21.29
C GLN A 502 -7.36 -6.49 20.10
N GLY A 503 -6.12 -6.08 19.92
CA GLY A 503 -5.74 -5.05 18.94
C GLY A 503 -5.84 -3.65 19.54
N GLY A 504 -5.57 -2.67 18.70
CA GLY A 504 -5.63 -1.28 19.10
C GLY A 504 -4.81 -0.39 18.18
N LEU A 505 -4.92 0.90 18.41
CA LEU A 505 -4.26 1.93 17.61
C LEU A 505 -2.79 2.10 18.05
N HIS A 506 -2.19 3.21 17.64
CA HIS A 506 -0.82 3.59 17.95
C HIS A 506 -0.47 3.41 19.44
N GLY A 507 0.63 2.70 19.72
CA GLY A 507 1.12 2.45 21.08
C GLY A 507 0.73 1.10 21.68
N THR A 508 -0.11 0.30 21.01
CA THR A 508 -0.59 -1.00 21.53
C THR A 508 0.48 -2.09 21.48
N LEU A 509 1.08 -2.35 20.31
CA LEU A 509 2.20 -3.30 20.16
C LEU A 509 3.58 -2.67 20.39
N GLY A 510 3.59 -1.34 20.39
CA GLY A 510 4.75 -0.47 20.42
C GLY A 510 4.41 0.85 19.74
N ASN A 511 5.30 1.82 19.84
CA ASN A 511 5.18 3.09 19.15
C ASN A 511 5.38 2.88 17.62
N ASP A 512 4.34 3.04 16.80
CA ASP A 512 4.36 2.94 15.31
C ASP A 512 5.01 1.67 14.70
N CYS A 513 4.74 0.47 15.23
CA CYS A 513 5.47 -0.78 14.89
C CYS A 513 4.66 -1.87 14.12
N GLY A 514 3.53 -1.49 13.53
CA GLY A 514 2.58 -2.40 12.88
C GLY A 514 1.39 -2.82 13.78
N TRP A 515 0.52 -3.67 13.25
CA TRP A 515 -0.74 -4.11 13.88
C TRP A 515 -0.67 -5.48 14.56
N ASP A 516 0.33 -6.28 14.22
CA ASP A 516 0.35 -7.72 14.49
C ASP A 516 1.63 -8.18 15.22
N ILE A 517 1.48 -9.21 16.06
CA ILE A 517 2.62 -9.88 16.69
C ILE A 517 3.32 -10.77 15.66
N ARG A 518 4.65 -10.83 15.71
CA ARG A 518 5.48 -11.62 14.79
C ARG A 518 6.23 -12.72 15.52
N GLN A 519 6.26 -13.92 14.98
CA GLN A 519 7.10 -15.03 15.46
C GLN A 519 7.99 -15.53 14.32
N VAL A 520 9.30 -15.45 14.53
CA VAL A 520 10.28 -16.01 13.59
C VAL A 520 10.33 -17.52 13.76
N LEU A 521 10.04 -18.25 12.68
CA LEU A 521 10.09 -19.71 12.65
C LEU A 521 11.52 -20.21 12.40
N GLY A 522 12.28 -19.46 11.58
CA GLY A 522 13.67 -19.75 11.26
C GLY A 522 14.04 -19.21 9.89
N THR A 523 15.04 -19.85 9.27
CA THR A 523 15.48 -19.52 7.90
C THR A 523 15.48 -20.76 7.01
N VAL A 524 15.37 -20.54 5.70
CA VAL A 524 15.52 -21.57 4.66
C VAL A 524 16.57 -21.13 3.65
N PRO A 525 17.43 -22.03 3.14
CA PRO A 525 18.49 -21.65 2.22
C PRO A 525 17.94 -21.29 0.84
N VAL A 526 18.53 -20.27 0.21
CA VAL A 526 18.35 -19.99 -1.22
C VAL A 526 19.51 -20.58 -1.98
N GLN A 527 19.22 -21.33 -3.04
CA GLN A 527 20.24 -21.98 -3.87
C GLN A 527 21.01 -20.93 -4.69
N PRO A 528 22.24 -21.23 -5.17
CA PRO A 528 23.02 -20.28 -5.97
C PRO A 528 22.35 -19.83 -7.28
N ASP A 529 21.34 -20.57 -7.74
CA ASP A 529 20.52 -20.18 -8.87
C ASP A 529 19.26 -19.39 -8.48
N GLY A 530 19.19 -18.83 -7.27
CA GLY A 530 18.05 -18.05 -6.78
C GLY A 530 16.84 -18.87 -6.35
N SER A 531 16.84 -20.18 -6.56
CA SER A 531 15.70 -21.04 -6.25
C SER A 531 15.62 -21.46 -4.79
N ALA A 532 14.41 -21.70 -4.28
CA ALA A 532 14.17 -22.23 -2.95
C ALA A 532 13.01 -23.25 -2.96
N CYS A 533 13.12 -24.30 -2.16
CA CYS A 533 12.05 -25.29 -1.99
C CYS A 533 12.05 -25.76 -0.54
N PHE A 534 10.99 -25.50 0.20
CA PHE A 534 10.95 -25.79 1.64
C PHE A 534 9.57 -26.19 2.13
N LYS A 535 9.56 -26.94 3.23
CA LYS A 535 8.35 -27.28 3.97
C LYS A 535 7.92 -26.13 4.87
N ALA A 536 6.63 -25.92 4.99
CA ALA A 536 6.05 -24.88 5.83
C ALA A 536 4.78 -25.39 6.53
N PRO A 537 4.43 -24.85 7.71
CA PRO A 537 3.22 -25.25 8.41
C PRO A 537 1.99 -24.86 7.59
N ALA A 538 1.05 -25.80 7.45
CA ALA A 538 -0.25 -25.54 6.86
C ALA A 538 -1.12 -24.65 7.78
N ASN A 539 -2.17 -24.07 7.22
CA ASN A 539 -3.18 -23.30 7.93
C ASN A 539 -2.61 -22.13 8.75
N THR A 540 -1.45 -21.60 8.36
CA THR A 540 -0.67 -20.60 9.12
C THR A 540 -0.39 -19.39 8.22
N PRO A 541 -0.64 -18.15 8.68
CA PRO A 541 -0.32 -16.94 7.94
C PRO A 541 1.19 -16.68 7.98
N LEU A 542 1.87 -16.94 6.87
CA LEU A 542 3.32 -16.88 6.74
C LEU A 542 3.77 -15.69 5.90
N ALA A 543 4.90 -15.12 6.26
CA ALA A 543 5.60 -14.10 5.49
C ALA A 543 7.09 -14.45 5.36
N VAL A 544 7.73 -13.92 4.32
CA VAL A 544 9.12 -14.19 3.99
C VAL A 544 9.93 -12.91 3.78
N GLN A 545 11.19 -12.91 4.21
CA GLN A 545 12.15 -11.83 3.94
C GLN A 545 13.41 -12.40 3.28
N PRO A 546 13.76 -12.00 2.05
CA PRO A 546 15.04 -12.34 1.45
C PRO A 546 16.19 -11.71 2.24
N LEU A 547 17.12 -12.54 2.71
CA LEU A 547 18.24 -12.11 3.55
C LEU A 547 19.56 -12.14 2.79
N ASP A 548 20.39 -11.13 3.03
CA ASP A 548 21.79 -11.13 2.63
C ASP A 548 22.65 -12.09 3.48
N ALA A 549 23.98 -12.09 3.24
CA ALA A 549 24.93 -12.92 4.00
C ALA A 549 25.11 -12.48 5.47
N GLN A 550 24.69 -11.26 5.83
CA GLN A 550 24.72 -10.73 7.19
C GLN A 550 23.39 -10.99 7.94
N GLY A 551 22.38 -11.49 7.24
CA GLY A 551 21.05 -11.79 7.78
C GLY A 551 20.12 -10.58 7.80
N GLN A 552 20.38 -9.56 6.97
CA GLN A 552 19.58 -8.35 6.85
C GLN A 552 18.56 -8.49 5.71
N ALA A 553 17.33 -8.02 5.93
CA ALA A 553 16.28 -8.11 4.93
C ALA A 553 16.53 -7.15 3.77
N LEU A 554 16.75 -7.70 2.57
CA LEU A 554 16.87 -6.93 1.32
C LEU A 554 15.49 -6.43 0.84
N GLN A 555 14.42 -7.10 1.25
CA GLN A 555 13.04 -6.71 1.01
C GLN A 555 12.17 -7.17 2.19
N VAL A 556 11.15 -6.39 2.51
CA VAL A 556 10.14 -6.72 3.53
C VAL A 556 8.82 -7.08 2.87
N MET A 557 8.31 -8.29 3.15
CA MET A 557 6.95 -8.67 2.75
C MET A 557 5.95 -8.02 3.72
N ARG A 558 5.12 -7.11 3.21
CA ARG A 558 4.07 -6.39 3.96
C ARG A 558 2.69 -6.93 3.59
N SER A 559 2.57 -8.26 3.73
CA SER A 559 1.42 -9.11 3.48
C SER A 559 1.80 -10.52 3.96
N TRP A 560 0.91 -11.50 3.81
CA TRP A 560 1.16 -12.89 4.14
C TRP A 560 0.41 -13.84 3.21
N PHE A 561 0.90 -15.07 3.12
CA PHE A 561 0.24 -16.16 2.42
C PHE A 561 -0.10 -17.29 3.40
N THR A 562 -1.10 -18.10 3.05
CA THR A 562 -1.44 -19.31 3.82
C THR A 562 -1.47 -20.50 2.87
N LEU A 563 -1.02 -21.65 3.35
CA LEU A 563 -1.01 -22.92 2.62
C LEU A 563 -2.02 -23.88 3.25
N GLN A 564 -2.71 -24.67 2.43
CA GLN A 564 -3.57 -25.75 2.93
C GLN A 564 -2.76 -27.02 3.21
N PRO A 565 -3.28 -27.95 4.03
CA PRO A 565 -2.67 -29.26 4.27
C PRO A 565 -2.26 -29.99 2.99
N GLY A 566 -0.98 -30.35 2.87
CA GLY A 566 -0.41 -31.08 1.73
C GLY A 566 -0.27 -30.27 0.43
N GLU A 567 -0.55 -28.97 0.45
CA GLU A 567 -0.44 -28.11 -0.72
C GLU A 567 1.01 -28.03 -1.24
N GLN A 568 1.17 -27.95 -2.55
CA GLN A 568 2.42 -27.59 -3.22
C GLN A 568 2.24 -26.23 -3.89
N ALA A 569 2.58 -25.17 -3.17
CA ALA A 569 2.50 -23.81 -3.68
C ALA A 569 3.76 -23.46 -4.48
N SER A 570 3.59 -22.75 -5.59
CA SER A 570 4.70 -22.31 -6.42
C SER A 570 4.53 -20.88 -6.91
N CYS A 571 5.66 -20.15 -6.87
CA CYS A 571 5.84 -18.83 -7.46
C CYS A 571 7.07 -18.81 -8.38
N VAL A 572 7.05 -17.92 -9.36
CA VAL A 572 8.19 -17.71 -10.26
C VAL A 572 9.29 -16.93 -9.54
N GLY A 573 8.93 -15.93 -8.72
CA GLY A 573 9.88 -15.18 -7.91
C GLY A 573 9.24 -14.33 -6.82
N CYS A 574 9.85 -13.19 -6.51
CA CYS A 574 9.37 -12.26 -5.50
C CYS A 574 8.50 -11.16 -6.12
N HIS A 575 7.20 -11.18 -5.82
CA HIS A 575 6.22 -10.22 -6.35
C HIS A 575 6.13 -10.20 -7.88
N GLU A 576 6.26 -11.36 -8.53
CA GLU A 576 5.98 -11.47 -9.97
C GLU A 576 4.51 -11.21 -10.29
N SER A 577 4.23 -10.93 -11.57
CA SER A 577 2.87 -11.07 -12.07
C SER A 577 2.51 -12.55 -12.16
N GLN A 578 1.27 -12.90 -11.84
CA GLN A 578 0.75 -14.25 -12.09
C GLN A 578 0.66 -14.61 -13.59
N ARG A 579 0.90 -13.64 -14.49
CA ARG A 579 1.04 -13.87 -15.94
C ARG A 579 2.49 -14.14 -16.35
N THR A 580 3.45 -14.01 -15.44
CA THR A 580 4.86 -14.26 -15.70
C THR A 580 5.06 -15.73 -16.05
N ALA A 581 5.65 -15.98 -17.21
CA ALA A 581 6.03 -17.34 -17.61
C ALA A 581 7.20 -17.82 -16.74
N PRO A 582 7.19 -19.08 -16.29
CA PRO A 582 8.33 -19.64 -15.57
C PRO A 582 9.57 -19.70 -16.47
N PRO A 583 10.78 -19.49 -15.94
CA PRO A 583 12.02 -19.77 -16.65
C PRO A 583 12.07 -21.18 -17.24
N VAL A 584 12.72 -21.32 -18.41
CA VAL A 584 12.83 -22.59 -19.15
C VAL A 584 13.75 -23.59 -18.43
N GLU A 585 14.75 -23.11 -17.71
CA GLU A 585 15.68 -23.97 -16.98
C GLU A 585 15.06 -24.48 -15.68
N ALA A 586 15.20 -25.79 -15.44
CA ALA A 586 14.76 -26.40 -14.20
C ALA A 586 15.63 -25.94 -13.03
N ALA A 587 15.01 -25.30 -12.05
CA ALA A 587 15.68 -24.83 -10.85
C ALA A 587 16.38 -25.97 -10.08
N LYS A 588 17.51 -25.66 -9.45
CA LYS A 588 18.25 -26.58 -8.58
C LYS A 588 17.39 -27.07 -7.43
N ALA A 589 16.55 -26.20 -6.85
CA ALA A 589 15.65 -26.57 -5.76
C ALA A 589 14.60 -27.61 -6.18
N PHE A 590 14.16 -27.63 -7.44
CA PHE A 590 13.15 -28.58 -7.92
C PHE A 590 13.60 -30.04 -7.87
N ARG A 591 14.91 -30.30 -8.03
CA ARG A 591 15.49 -31.65 -8.04
C ARG A 591 15.88 -32.16 -6.65
N ARG A 592 15.52 -31.43 -5.60
CA ARG A 592 15.94 -31.70 -4.22
C ARG A 592 14.71 -32.03 -3.36
N VAL A 593 14.96 -32.71 -2.25
CA VAL A 593 13.96 -32.82 -1.18
C VAL A 593 13.74 -31.41 -0.61
N PRO A 594 12.48 -30.97 -0.37
CA PRO A 594 12.21 -29.69 0.26
C PRO A 594 12.97 -29.54 1.58
N ASP A 595 13.65 -28.40 1.76
CA ASP A 595 14.37 -28.09 2.98
C ASP A 595 13.39 -27.90 4.15
N ASN A 596 13.81 -28.26 5.36
CA ASN A 596 13.07 -27.87 6.56
C ASN A 596 13.43 -26.43 6.92
N ILE A 597 12.49 -25.70 7.53
CA ILE A 597 12.81 -24.44 8.20
C ILE A 597 13.86 -24.75 9.28
N GLN A 598 15.03 -24.14 9.16
CA GLN A 598 16.12 -24.34 10.12
C GLN A 598 15.70 -23.69 11.43
N GLY A 599 15.29 -24.55 12.37
CA GLY A 599 14.40 -24.18 13.45
C GLY A 599 15.00 -23.26 14.52
N GLY A 600 14.15 -22.36 15.01
CA GLY A 600 14.36 -21.55 16.22
C GLY A 600 15.06 -20.22 15.97
N TRP A 601 14.51 -19.15 16.54
CA TRP A 601 15.18 -17.85 16.63
C TRP A 601 16.14 -17.85 17.83
N HIS A 602 17.33 -18.44 17.63
CA HIS A 602 18.38 -18.69 18.63
C HIS A 602 17.96 -19.53 19.87
N ALA A 603 16.67 -19.86 19.95
CA ALA A 603 15.98 -20.53 21.05
C ALA A 603 14.59 -20.99 20.54
N PRO A 604 13.81 -21.77 21.32
CA PRO A 604 12.49 -22.25 20.91
C PRO A 604 11.57 -21.12 20.41
N ALA A 605 10.70 -21.45 19.46
CA ALA A 605 9.81 -20.49 18.80
C ALA A 605 8.90 -19.76 19.81
N ARG A 606 8.78 -18.45 19.65
CA ARG A 606 8.03 -17.52 20.52
C ARG A 606 7.79 -16.21 19.78
N GLY A 607 6.81 -15.41 20.20
CA GLY A 607 6.68 -14.09 19.61
C GLY A 607 7.84 -13.16 19.98
N PHE A 608 8.27 -12.38 19.00
CA PHE A 608 9.44 -11.52 19.04
C PHE A 608 9.18 -10.31 19.93
N SER A 609 9.94 -10.16 21.01
CA SER A 609 9.78 -9.05 21.96
C SER A 609 11.08 -8.28 22.14
N PHE A 610 10.98 -6.96 22.25
CA PHE A 610 12.12 -6.12 22.57
C PHE A 610 12.80 -6.53 23.88
N LEU A 611 12.03 -6.83 24.94
CA LEU A 611 12.59 -7.21 26.25
C LEU A 611 13.36 -8.53 26.20
N ARG A 612 12.93 -9.47 25.37
CA ARG A 612 13.59 -10.78 25.23
C ARG A 612 14.72 -10.77 24.22
N GLU A 613 14.57 -10.03 23.13
CA GLU A 613 15.45 -10.14 21.96
C GLU A 613 16.47 -9.01 21.89
N VAL A 614 16.11 -7.79 22.31
CA VAL A 614 16.90 -6.56 22.09
C VAL A 614 17.48 -6.01 23.38
N GLN A 615 16.70 -5.91 24.46
CA GLN A 615 17.21 -5.37 25.73
C GLN A 615 18.45 -6.10 26.25
N PRO A 616 18.58 -7.44 26.15
CA PRO A 616 19.82 -8.12 26.55
C PRO A 616 21.05 -7.72 25.72
N VAL A 617 20.86 -7.35 24.45
CA VAL A 617 21.94 -6.80 23.60
C VAL A 617 22.35 -5.42 24.10
N LEU A 618 21.38 -4.57 24.43
CA LEU A 618 21.64 -3.24 25.00
C LEU A 618 22.32 -3.34 26.36
N ASP A 619 21.89 -4.26 27.22
CA ASP A 619 22.49 -4.47 28.53
C ASP A 619 23.97 -4.84 28.43
N LYS A 620 24.29 -5.71 27.46
CA LYS A 620 25.65 -6.19 27.23
C LYS A 620 26.57 -5.12 26.63
N TYR A 621 26.08 -4.32 25.69
CA TYR A 621 26.95 -3.47 24.85
C TYR A 621 26.73 -1.97 24.97
N CYS A 622 25.62 -1.51 25.57
CA CYS A 622 25.20 -0.11 25.51
C CYS A 622 24.86 0.50 26.89
N SER A 623 24.11 -0.21 27.73
CA SER A 623 23.42 0.36 28.90
C SER A 623 24.36 0.78 30.05
N GLY A 624 25.59 0.22 30.07
CA GLY A 624 26.64 0.65 30.99
C GLY A 624 27.13 2.08 30.73
N CYS A 625 27.09 2.54 29.48
CA CYS A 625 27.39 3.92 29.10
C CYS A 625 26.13 4.79 28.96
N HIS A 626 24.98 4.19 28.64
CA HIS A 626 23.71 4.89 28.40
C HIS A 626 22.76 4.80 29.60
N GLY A 627 22.98 5.66 30.61
CA GLY A 627 22.14 5.81 31.80
C GLY A 627 21.47 7.18 31.90
N ASP A 628 21.22 7.66 33.13
CA ASP A 628 20.62 8.98 33.37
C ASP A 628 21.53 10.15 32.96
N THR A 629 22.85 9.92 33.07
CA THR A 629 23.87 10.89 32.70
C THR A 629 24.95 10.22 31.86
N PRO A 630 25.62 10.96 30.96
CA PRO A 630 26.82 10.48 30.27
C PRO A 630 27.90 10.01 31.24
N PRO A 631 28.78 9.06 30.84
CA PRO A 631 29.97 8.72 31.59
C PRO A 631 30.85 9.95 31.86
N GLU A 632 31.58 9.94 32.98
CA GLU A 632 32.47 11.03 33.36
C GLU A 632 33.50 11.31 32.26
N GLY A 633 33.66 12.59 31.89
CA GLY A 633 34.54 13.03 30.80
C GLY A 633 33.95 12.90 29.38
N MET A 634 32.76 12.29 29.23
CA MET A 634 32.05 12.27 27.94
C MET A 634 31.27 13.58 27.75
N VAL A 635 31.65 14.35 26.73
CA VAL A 635 30.88 15.52 26.29
C VAL A 635 29.92 15.07 25.21
N ILE A 636 28.62 15.23 25.45
CA ILE A 636 27.61 15.04 24.41
C ILE A 636 27.65 16.27 23.50
N PRO A 637 28.04 16.14 22.22
CA PRO A 637 28.06 17.28 21.32
C PRO A 637 26.67 17.92 21.25
N TYR A 638 26.64 19.24 21.20
CA TYR A 638 25.40 20.01 21.21
C TYR A 638 24.44 19.54 20.09
N GLY A 639 23.16 19.34 20.42
CA GLY A 639 22.15 18.85 19.47
C GLY A 639 22.18 17.33 19.21
N ARG A 640 23.06 16.57 19.88
CA ARG A 640 22.94 15.11 19.96
C ARG A 640 22.09 14.71 21.16
N GLU A 641 21.21 13.75 20.92
CA GLU A 641 20.44 13.14 22.00
C GLU A 641 21.29 12.11 22.74
N PHE A 642 21.14 12.06 24.06
CA PHE A 642 21.73 11.03 24.90
C PHE A 642 20.61 10.07 25.34
N PRO A 643 20.41 8.95 24.63
CA PRO A 643 19.30 8.06 24.92
C PRO A 643 19.57 7.25 26.20
N TYR A 644 18.53 7.10 27.01
CA TYR A 644 18.49 6.18 28.14
C TYR A 644 18.23 4.77 27.61
N LEU A 645 19.15 3.82 27.81
CA LEU A 645 19.04 2.47 27.23
C LEU A 645 19.00 1.33 28.27
N ARG A 646 18.79 1.68 29.55
CA ARG A 646 18.56 0.68 30.60
C ARG A 646 17.10 0.25 30.59
N GLY A 647 16.85 -1.06 30.66
CA GLY A 647 15.51 -1.65 30.63
C GLY A 647 14.77 -1.62 31.96
N ASP A 648 15.24 -0.84 32.93
CA ASP A 648 14.78 -0.75 34.32
C ASP A 648 13.69 0.31 34.56
N LYS A 649 13.35 1.12 33.54
CA LYS A 649 12.29 2.13 33.60
C LYS A 649 11.23 1.92 32.53
N MET A 650 9.96 1.98 32.94
CA MET A 650 8.80 1.98 32.04
C MET A 650 8.37 3.42 31.73
N VAL A 651 7.73 3.62 30.59
CA VAL A 651 7.09 4.88 30.24
C VAL A 651 5.90 5.12 31.19
N GLU A 652 5.88 6.28 31.85
CA GLU A 652 4.83 6.68 32.80
C GLU A 652 3.97 7.86 32.29
N ASP A 653 4.43 8.56 31.25
CA ASP A 653 3.84 9.79 30.71
C ASP A 653 3.25 9.61 29.31
N TRP A 654 2.83 8.39 28.97
CA TRP A 654 2.26 8.08 27.66
C TRP A 654 1.05 8.96 27.34
N SER A 655 1.14 9.63 26.19
CA SER A 655 0.04 10.36 25.57
C SER A 655 0.32 10.44 24.08
N THR A 656 -0.70 10.25 23.27
CA THR A 656 -0.62 10.49 21.82
C THR A 656 -1.86 11.23 21.36
N GLN A 657 -1.69 12.17 20.44
CA GLN A 657 -2.80 12.82 19.72
C GLN A 657 -2.96 12.28 18.29
N ILE A 658 -2.06 11.40 17.87
CA ILE A 658 -2.17 10.64 16.63
C ILE A 658 -3.38 9.69 16.76
N SER A 659 -4.06 9.38 15.65
CA SER A 659 -5.18 8.42 15.63
C SER A 659 -6.40 8.83 16.47
N GLY A 660 -6.63 10.12 16.71
CA GLY A 660 -7.78 10.61 17.49
C GLY A 660 -7.58 10.58 19.01
N GLY A 661 -6.37 10.25 19.48
CA GLY A 661 -5.99 10.28 20.88
C GLY A 661 -6.08 8.91 21.56
N VAL A 662 -4.93 8.36 21.96
CA VAL A 662 -4.84 7.08 22.69
C VAL A 662 -4.19 7.35 24.04
N GLY A 663 -4.92 7.09 25.13
CA GLY A 663 -4.42 7.27 26.49
C GLY A 663 -3.68 6.03 27.04
N PRO A 664 -3.12 6.14 28.26
CA PRO A 664 -2.38 5.06 28.91
C PRO A 664 -3.23 3.83 29.24
N GLU A 665 -4.56 3.95 29.19
CA GLU A 665 -5.49 2.83 29.37
C GLU A 665 -5.60 1.90 28.15
N LYS A 666 -4.97 2.28 27.03
CA LYS A 666 -5.01 1.52 25.77
C LYS A 666 -3.64 1.32 25.10
N GLY A 667 -2.58 1.98 25.54
CA GLY A 667 -1.26 1.87 24.93
C GLY A 667 -0.14 2.45 25.80
N GLY A 668 1.09 2.41 25.29
CA GLY A 668 2.25 3.01 25.97
C GLY A 668 2.96 2.09 26.97
N VAL A 669 2.65 0.80 26.98
CA VAL A 669 3.19 -0.16 27.97
C VAL A 669 4.57 -0.68 27.53
N PHE A 670 5.55 0.20 27.46
CA PHE A 670 6.92 -0.16 27.07
C PHE A 670 8.00 0.61 27.84
N SER A 671 9.23 0.08 27.82
CA SER A 671 10.38 0.68 28.51
C SER A 671 10.82 2.02 27.90
N GLU A 672 11.42 2.88 28.71
CA GLU A 672 12.11 4.10 28.25
C GLU A 672 13.25 3.77 27.27
N SER A 673 13.92 2.63 27.47
CA SER A 673 14.95 2.09 26.56
C SER A 673 14.43 1.90 25.13
N TYR A 674 13.27 1.25 24.99
CA TYR A 674 12.60 1.09 23.69
C TYR A 674 12.19 2.44 23.10
N ALA A 675 11.54 3.29 23.90
CA ALA A 675 11.08 4.61 23.46
C ALA A 675 12.23 5.49 22.94
N ALA A 676 13.41 5.37 23.54
CA ALA A 676 14.62 6.07 23.12
C ALA A 676 15.26 5.44 21.86
N LEU A 677 15.45 4.12 21.82
CA LEU A 677 16.17 3.46 20.72
C LEU A 677 15.41 3.53 19.39
N GLN A 678 14.09 3.36 19.40
CA GLN A 678 13.28 3.30 18.18
C GLN A 678 13.32 4.60 17.35
N ARG A 679 13.71 5.73 17.95
CA ARG A 679 13.88 7.01 17.27
C ARG A 679 15.05 7.01 16.27
N PHE A 680 16.01 6.09 16.44
CA PHE A 680 17.19 5.95 15.58
C PHE A 680 17.01 4.95 14.44
N VAL A 681 15.81 4.37 14.28
CA VAL A 681 15.52 3.40 13.22
C VAL A 681 14.51 3.93 12.21
N ARG A 682 14.74 3.62 10.94
CA ARG A 682 13.81 3.82 9.84
C ARG A 682 13.04 2.51 9.63
N ARG A 683 11.72 2.59 9.51
CA ARG A 683 10.82 1.43 9.41
C ARG A 683 9.49 1.84 8.77
N PRO A 684 8.72 0.89 8.20
CA PRO A 684 7.37 1.18 7.74
C PRO A 684 6.46 1.49 8.94
N GLY A 685 5.80 2.65 8.98
CA GLY A 685 4.76 2.91 10.00
C GLY A 685 3.51 2.05 9.80
N ILE A 686 2.54 2.16 10.72
CA ILE A 686 1.25 1.43 10.66
C ILE A 686 0.40 1.74 9.40
N GLU A 687 0.69 2.85 8.71
CA GLU A 687 0.07 3.27 7.44
C GLU A 687 1.13 3.60 6.37
N SER A 688 2.25 2.88 6.35
CA SER A 688 3.30 3.11 5.34
C SER A 688 2.79 2.91 3.91
N ASP A 689 3.45 3.53 2.94
CA ASP A 689 3.11 3.52 1.50
C ASP A 689 2.60 2.14 1.02
N LEU A 690 1.40 2.03 0.42
CA LEU A 690 0.83 0.77 -0.05
C LEU A 690 1.56 0.18 -1.26
N HIS A 691 2.27 0.99 -2.04
CA HIS A 691 2.98 0.52 -3.23
C HIS A 691 4.11 -0.45 -2.89
N MET A 692 4.49 -1.29 -3.85
CA MET A 692 5.68 -2.14 -3.72
C MET A 692 6.90 -1.27 -3.44
N LEU A 693 7.65 -1.58 -2.37
CA LEU A 693 8.79 -0.77 -1.94
C LEU A 693 10.01 -1.03 -2.82
N SER A 694 10.84 -0.01 -3.01
CA SER A 694 12.18 -0.20 -3.56
C SER A 694 12.93 -1.18 -2.66
N PRO A 695 13.66 -2.16 -3.23
CA PRO A 695 14.50 -3.04 -2.41
C PRO A 695 15.42 -2.20 -1.52
N MET A 696 15.57 -2.64 -0.27
CA MET A 696 16.37 -1.98 0.77
C MET A 696 15.89 -0.59 1.25
N ASP A 697 14.65 -0.15 0.95
CA ASP A 697 14.13 1.18 1.41
C ASP A 697 14.11 1.30 2.95
N PHE A 698 13.82 0.18 3.65
CA PHE A 698 13.85 0.04 5.11
C PHE A 698 14.99 -0.86 5.63
N HIS A 699 16.05 -1.03 4.83
CA HIS A 699 17.21 -1.83 5.23
C HIS A 699 17.91 -1.23 6.46
N PHE A 700 18.57 -2.06 7.28
CA PHE A 700 19.26 -1.60 8.48
C PHE A 700 20.31 -0.49 8.20
N SER A 701 20.95 -0.50 7.03
CA SER A 701 21.89 0.55 6.61
C SER A 701 21.24 1.93 6.37
N THR A 702 19.93 2.02 6.16
CA THR A 702 19.22 3.30 6.03
C THR A 702 18.84 3.91 7.38
N THR A 703 19.12 3.20 8.48
CA THR A 703 18.89 3.68 9.84
C THR A 703 20.09 4.43 10.40
N GLU A 704 19.85 5.42 11.25
CA GLU A 704 20.96 6.08 11.96
C GLU A 704 21.70 5.08 12.86
N LEU A 705 20.98 4.20 13.56
CA LEU A 705 21.57 3.16 14.41
C LEU A 705 22.52 2.26 13.62
N GLY A 706 22.11 1.79 12.44
CA GLY A 706 22.93 0.96 11.58
C GLY A 706 24.19 1.68 11.09
N GLN A 707 24.06 2.95 10.69
CA GLN A 707 25.19 3.79 10.29
C GLN A 707 26.17 4.05 11.45
N LEU A 708 25.66 4.31 12.66
CA LEU A 708 26.50 4.49 13.85
C LEU A 708 27.33 3.24 14.17
N LEU A 709 26.70 2.06 14.11
CA LEU A 709 27.38 0.78 14.36
C LEU A 709 28.34 0.41 13.21
N ARG A 710 28.03 0.79 11.96
CA ARG A 710 28.87 0.54 10.79
C ARG A 710 30.13 1.42 10.77
N LYS A 711 30.01 2.71 11.06
CA LYS A 711 31.13 3.69 11.13
C LYS A 711 31.97 3.51 12.40
N GLY A 712 31.36 2.96 13.45
CA GLY A 712 31.97 2.77 14.76
C GLY A 712 31.45 3.77 15.78
N HIS A 713 31.13 3.26 16.98
CA HIS A 713 30.63 4.04 18.11
C HIS A 713 31.45 3.70 19.35
N TYR A 714 32.50 4.50 19.63
CA TYR A 714 33.40 4.30 20.78
C TYR A 714 33.91 2.86 20.92
N ASN A 715 34.29 2.22 19.79
CA ASN A 715 34.76 0.83 19.73
C ASN A 715 33.77 -0.24 20.24
N VAL A 716 32.49 0.07 20.37
CA VAL A 716 31.46 -0.95 20.59
C VAL A 716 31.47 -1.93 19.42
N SER A 717 31.61 -3.23 19.74
CA SER A 717 31.65 -4.31 18.76
C SER A 717 30.70 -5.42 19.19
N LEU A 718 29.64 -5.61 18.41
CA LEU A 718 28.62 -6.63 18.63
C LEU A 718 29.11 -7.97 18.11
N ASP A 719 28.86 -9.04 18.87
CA ASP A 719 28.93 -10.39 18.34
C ASP A 719 27.86 -10.63 17.24
N LYS A 720 27.99 -11.76 16.52
CA LYS A 720 27.12 -12.08 15.38
C LYS A 720 25.65 -12.17 15.78
N GLU A 721 25.32 -12.86 16.86
CA GLU A 721 23.94 -13.06 17.30
C GLU A 721 23.31 -11.74 17.77
N SER A 722 24.06 -10.96 18.56
CA SER A 722 23.63 -9.65 19.04
C SER A 722 23.35 -8.67 17.89
N ARG A 723 24.16 -8.71 16.82
CA ARG A 723 23.88 -7.96 15.59
C ARG A 723 22.63 -8.46 14.89
N GLN A 724 22.47 -9.78 14.74
CA GLN A 724 21.28 -10.37 14.10
C GLN A 724 19.99 -10.02 14.84
N ARG A 725 20.03 -9.94 16.18
CA ARG A 725 18.91 -9.51 17.03
C ARG A 725 18.46 -8.08 16.77
N LEU A 726 19.41 -7.13 16.69
CA LEU A 726 19.11 -5.74 16.36
C LEU A 726 18.59 -5.58 14.93
N VAL A 727 19.21 -6.26 13.97
CA VAL A 727 18.79 -6.22 12.55
C VAL A 727 17.38 -6.80 12.40
N ALA A 728 17.11 -7.98 12.94
CA ALA A 728 15.79 -8.58 12.85
C ALA A 728 14.72 -7.75 13.57
N TRP A 729 15.05 -7.08 14.67
CA TRP A 729 14.12 -6.15 15.30
C TRP A 729 13.71 -5.03 14.34
N VAL A 730 14.66 -4.41 13.61
CA VAL A 730 14.34 -3.40 12.58
C VAL A 730 13.55 -4.01 11.41
N ASP A 731 14.01 -5.14 10.86
CA ASP A 731 13.37 -5.83 9.74
C ASP A 731 11.92 -6.25 10.05
N LEU A 732 11.62 -6.56 11.32
CA LEU A 732 10.30 -6.93 11.82
C LEU A 732 9.49 -5.72 12.27
N ASN A 733 9.82 -4.51 11.81
CA ASN A 733 9.13 -3.26 12.13
C ASN A 733 9.24 -2.77 13.60
N ALA A 734 10.31 -3.18 14.29
CA ALA A 734 10.66 -2.79 15.65
C ALA A 734 9.50 -2.91 16.69
N PRO A 735 8.93 -4.12 16.89
CA PRO A 735 7.89 -4.35 17.86
C PRO A 735 8.45 -4.30 19.30
N TYR A 736 7.60 -4.04 20.28
CA TYR A 736 7.95 -4.17 21.70
C TYR A 736 7.42 -5.48 22.30
N HIS A 737 6.13 -5.75 22.10
CA HIS A 737 5.45 -6.91 22.66
C HIS A 737 5.55 -8.14 21.74
N GLY A 738 5.71 -9.31 22.34
CA GLY A 738 5.73 -10.58 21.61
C GLY A 738 4.53 -11.49 21.90
N THR A 739 3.62 -11.11 22.79
CA THR A 739 2.32 -11.78 22.99
C THR A 739 1.23 -10.74 23.28
N TRP A 740 -0.05 -11.09 23.13
CA TRP A 740 -1.13 -10.15 23.46
C TRP A 740 -1.24 -9.92 24.96
N GLY A 741 -0.94 -10.93 25.78
CA GLY A 741 -0.91 -10.80 27.24
C GLY A 741 0.09 -9.76 27.77
N GLU A 742 1.09 -9.38 26.95
CA GLU A 742 2.09 -8.37 27.30
C GLU A 742 1.65 -6.93 27.01
N THR A 743 0.65 -6.73 26.15
CA THR A 743 0.31 -5.42 25.57
C THR A 743 -0.30 -4.42 26.54
N HIS A 744 -1.04 -4.90 27.53
CA HIS A 744 -1.67 -4.05 28.54
C HIS A 744 -2.03 -4.87 29.79
N PRO A 745 -2.04 -4.29 31.01
CA PRO A 745 -2.44 -5.00 32.23
C PRO A 745 -3.79 -5.73 32.15
N CYS A 746 -4.76 -5.19 31.40
CA CYS A 746 -6.06 -5.85 31.22
C CYS A 746 -5.98 -7.12 30.36
N GLN A 747 -4.93 -7.28 29.56
CA GLN A 747 -4.72 -8.42 28.67
C GLN A 747 -4.02 -9.60 29.35
N ILE A 748 -3.33 -9.38 30.47
CA ILE A 748 -2.58 -10.43 31.19
C ILE A 748 -3.43 -11.68 31.43
N GLU A 749 -4.66 -11.50 31.92
CA GLU A 749 -5.59 -12.62 32.13
C GLU A 749 -6.55 -12.86 30.97
N TYR A 750 -6.83 -11.85 30.15
CA TYR A 750 -7.84 -11.95 29.10
C TYR A 750 -7.29 -12.61 27.83
N ALA A 751 -6.09 -12.23 27.39
CA ALA A 751 -5.47 -12.74 26.18
C ALA A 751 -5.33 -14.27 26.17
N PRO A 752 -4.86 -14.93 27.25
CA PRO A 752 -4.84 -16.39 27.29
C PRO A 752 -6.24 -17.04 27.15
N LYS A 753 -7.29 -16.44 27.74
CA LYS A 753 -8.65 -16.97 27.70
C LYS A 753 -9.24 -16.91 26.29
N VAL A 754 -9.08 -15.77 25.61
CA VAL A 754 -9.59 -15.59 24.25
C VAL A 754 -8.79 -16.40 23.23
N ALA A 755 -7.46 -16.50 23.41
CA ALA A 755 -6.59 -17.34 22.58
C ALA A 755 -6.94 -18.83 22.72
N GLU A 756 -7.27 -19.29 23.92
CA GLU A 756 -7.71 -20.67 24.14
C GLU A 756 -9.04 -20.95 23.42
N ARG A 757 -10.00 -20.02 23.47
CA ARG A 757 -11.25 -20.14 22.72
C ARG A 757 -11.03 -20.17 21.21
N ALA A 758 -10.15 -19.31 20.69
CA ALA A 758 -9.77 -19.33 19.28
C ALA A 758 -9.10 -20.66 18.89
N ARG A 759 -8.25 -21.20 19.78
CA ARG A 759 -7.57 -22.49 19.61
C ARG A 759 -8.57 -23.65 19.55
N GLU A 760 -9.56 -23.68 20.43
CA GLU A 760 -10.65 -24.67 20.40
C GLU A 760 -11.39 -24.68 19.06
N LEU A 761 -11.82 -23.50 18.58
CA LEU A 761 -12.53 -23.37 17.32
C LEU A 761 -11.65 -23.74 16.13
N ARG A 762 -10.38 -23.32 16.13
CA ARG A 762 -9.42 -23.70 15.08
C ARG A 762 -9.21 -25.21 15.03
N MET A 763 -9.11 -25.89 16.17
CA MET A 763 -9.03 -27.36 16.22
C MET A 763 -10.30 -28.02 15.67
N ALA A 764 -11.47 -27.43 15.89
CA ALA A 764 -12.73 -27.95 15.39
C ALA A 764 -12.89 -27.81 13.86
N TYR A 765 -12.35 -26.73 13.27
CA TYR A 765 -12.67 -26.37 11.89
C TYR A 765 -11.49 -26.33 10.91
N ALA A 766 -10.22 -26.25 11.33
CA ALA A 766 -9.11 -26.17 10.36
C ALA A 766 -8.56 -27.54 9.92
N GLN A 767 -8.94 -28.64 10.61
CA GLN A 767 -8.47 -30.02 10.41
C GLN A 767 -6.96 -30.14 10.16
N VAL A 768 -6.22 -30.45 11.24
CA VAL A 768 -4.77 -30.75 11.32
C VAL A 768 -3.82 -29.54 11.42
N GLY A 769 -2.82 -29.71 12.30
CA GLY A 769 -1.84 -28.72 12.81
C GLY A 769 -2.09 -28.38 14.30
N PRO A 770 -1.14 -28.59 15.24
CA PRO A 770 -1.29 -28.02 16.57
C PRO A 770 -1.29 -26.51 16.39
N ALA A 771 -2.35 -25.81 16.83
CA ALA A 771 -2.23 -24.38 17.02
C ALA A 771 -1.25 -24.18 18.19
N PRO A 772 -0.02 -23.68 17.95
CA PRO A 772 0.84 -23.31 19.06
C PRO A 772 0.05 -22.29 19.88
N PHE A 773 -0.01 -22.50 21.20
CA PHE A 773 -0.57 -21.49 22.09
C PHE A 773 0.42 -20.33 22.11
N MET A 774 0.21 -19.33 21.26
CA MET A 774 1.19 -18.27 21.00
C MET A 774 1.35 -17.29 22.16
N GLU A 775 0.43 -17.32 23.13
CA GLU A 775 0.59 -16.67 24.43
C GLU A 775 1.62 -17.38 25.32
N PHE A 776 1.99 -18.64 25.01
CA PHE A 776 3.02 -19.36 25.75
C PHE A 776 4.41 -18.86 25.38
N ILE A 777 5.15 -18.42 26.40
CA ILE A 777 6.56 -18.10 26.29
C ILE A 777 7.34 -19.31 26.84
N PRO A 778 8.14 -20.02 26.02
CA PRO A 778 8.94 -21.13 26.49
C PRO A 778 10.02 -20.66 27.47
N GLU A 779 10.50 -21.56 28.32
CA GLU A 779 11.68 -21.29 29.13
C GLU A 779 12.88 -21.01 28.21
N LEU A 780 13.53 -19.87 28.44
CA LEU A 780 14.66 -19.42 27.63
C LEU A 780 15.98 -19.69 28.36
N PRO A 781 17.05 -20.04 27.63
CA PRO A 781 18.38 -20.10 28.21
C PRO A 781 18.76 -18.78 28.87
N ALA A 782 19.49 -18.85 29.99
CA ALA A 782 20.07 -17.65 30.60
C ALA A 782 21.00 -16.97 29.58
N VAL A 783 20.79 -15.67 29.36
CA VAL A 783 21.62 -14.86 28.48
C VAL A 783 22.69 -14.18 29.33
N ASP A 784 23.97 -14.36 28.98
CA ASP A 784 25.05 -13.55 29.55
C ASP A 784 24.99 -12.13 28.96
N ASN A 785 24.33 -11.24 29.69
CA ASN A 785 24.17 -9.84 29.38
C ASN A 785 25.04 -8.93 30.27
N ALA A 786 26.11 -9.48 30.88
CA ALA A 786 27.05 -8.68 31.64
C ALA A 786 27.66 -7.60 30.74
N PHE A 787 27.64 -6.35 31.20
CA PHE A 787 28.13 -5.22 30.42
C PHE A 787 29.61 -5.37 30.07
N ILE A 788 29.92 -5.25 28.79
CA ILE A 788 31.28 -5.25 28.24
C ILE A 788 31.65 -3.79 27.97
N MET A 789 32.52 -3.24 28.81
CA MET A 789 33.11 -1.93 28.55
C MET A 789 33.94 -1.97 27.25
N PRO A 790 33.64 -1.14 26.24
CA PRO A 790 34.44 -1.12 25.02
C PRO A 790 35.85 -0.60 25.30
N ALA A 791 36.81 -1.02 24.47
CA ALA A 791 38.17 -0.51 24.55
C ALA A 791 38.18 1.01 24.28
N PRO A 792 38.98 1.81 25.01
CA PRO A 792 39.05 3.25 24.76
C PRO A 792 39.32 3.58 23.30
N LEU A 793 38.55 4.52 22.74
CA LEU A 793 38.79 5.01 21.39
C LEU A 793 40.09 5.81 21.36
N VAL A 794 41.13 5.23 20.77
CA VAL A 794 42.40 5.93 20.52
C VAL A 794 42.25 6.69 19.21
N ARG A 795 42.05 8.01 19.27
CA ARG A 795 42.12 8.86 18.07
C ARG A 795 43.56 8.96 17.62
N GLN A 796 43.82 8.67 16.35
CA GLN A 796 45.14 8.89 15.76
C GLN A 796 45.40 10.39 15.72
N VAL A 797 46.56 10.82 16.23
CA VAL A 797 46.98 12.22 16.15
C VAL A 797 47.37 12.49 14.70
N SER A 798 46.72 13.47 14.07
CA SER A 798 47.06 13.83 12.71
C SER A 798 48.47 14.43 12.65
N SER A 799 49.31 13.89 11.77
CA SER A 799 50.63 14.46 11.49
C SER A 799 50.57 15.76 10.70
N ILE A 800 49.42 16.04 10.08
CA ILE A 800 49.14 17.23 9.27
C ILE A 800 47.85 17.87 9.79
N THR A 801 47.92 19.16 10.14
CA THR A 801 46.77 19.95 10.60
C THR A 801 46.54 21.21 9.78
N THR A 802 47.53 21.62 8.98
CA THR A 802 47.45 22.76 8.06
C THR A 802 48.25 22.44 6.78
N THR A 803 47.94 23.14 5.68
CA THR A 803 48.71 23.11 4.43
C THR A 803 48.90 24.54 3.94
N PRO A 804 49.96 24.87 3.17
CA PRO A 804 50.12 26.21 2.61
C PRO A 804 48.88 26.67 1.84
N GLU A 805 48.53 27.94 2.01
CA GLU A 805 47.40 28.60 1.33
C GLU A 805 46.00 28.07 1.68
N TRP A 806 45.83 27.29 2.77
CA TRP A 806 44.53 26.88 3.30
C TRP A 806 44.54 26.83 4.85
N PRO A 807 43.47 27.26 5.55
CA PRO A 807 42.21 27.80 5.04
C PRO A 807 42.37 29.18 4.40
N PHE A 808 41.39 29.59 3.60
CA PHE A 808 41.32 30.91 2.97
C PHE A 808 39.92 31.50 3.05
N ASP A 809 39.84 32.83 3.00
CA ASP A 809 38.58 33.56 3.05
C ASP A 809 37.87 33.62 1.69
N THR A 810 36.65 34.14 1.69
CA THR A 810 35.82 34.25 0.48
C THR A 810 36.41 35.19 -0.58
N ILE A 811 37.22 36.18 -0.19
CA ILE A 811 37.88 37.09 -1.12
C ILE A 811 38.95 36.32 -1.90
N ARG A 812 39.80 35.55 -1.20
CA ARG A 812 40.80 34.71 -1.83
C ARG A 812 40.16 33.61 -2.68
N ALA A 813 39.07 33.00 -2.21
CA ALA A 813 38.33 31.99 -2.97
C ALA A 813 37.80 32.53 -4.31
N ALA A 814 37.22 33.74 -4.32
CA ALA A 814 36.74 34.40 -5.53
C ALA A 814 37.90 34.76 -6.48
N GLN A 815 39.02 35.26 -5.93
CA GLN A 815 40.24 35.53 -6.72
C GLN A 815 40.78 34.26 -7.37
N MET A 816 40.79 33.12 -6.65
CA MET A 816 41.21 31.84 -7.21
C MET A 816 40.32 31.42 -8.38
N GLN A 817 39.01 31.65 -8.30
CA GLN A 817 38.10 31.37 -9.40
C GLN A 817 38.37 32.29 -10.60
N GLU A 818 38.54 33.60 -10.39
CA GLU A 818 38.90 34.56 -11.45
C GLU A 818 40.24 34.24 -12.13
N ASP A 819 41.25 33.86 -11.35
CA ASP A 819 42.56 33.50 -11.87
C ASP A 819 42.51 32.18 -12.64
N CYS A 820 41.73 31.19 -12.17
CA CYS A 820 41.46 29.96 -12.90
C CYS A 820 40.76 30.22 -14.23
N VAL A 821 39.79 31.16 -14.27
CA VAL A 821 39.14 31.60 -15.51
C VAL A 821 40.17 32.19 -16.49
N LYS A 822 41.07 33.06 -16.02
CA LYS A 822 42.11 33.69 -16.86
C LYS A 822 43.11 32.66 -17.38
N GLU A 823 43.46 31.66 -16.56
CA GLU A 823 44.43 30.63 -16.90
C GLU A 823 43.88 29.62 -17.91
N LEU A 824 42.67 29.12 -17.68
CA LEU A 824 42.07 28.05 -18.48
C LEU A 824 41.22 28.57 -19.64
N GLY A 825 40.75 29.82 -19.59
CA GLY A 825 39.78 30.35 -20.55
C GLY A 825 38.39 29.69 -20.44
N ILE A 826 38.08 29.10 -19.29
CA ILE A 826 36.84 28.39 -18.98
C ILE A 826 36.09 29.19 -17.92
N THR A 827 34.75 29.27 -18.00
CA THR A 827 33.90 29.92 -17.00
C THR A 827 32.79 28.98 -16.54
N ASP A 828 31.97 29.45 -15.60
CA ASP A 828 30.63 28.88 -15.35
C ASP A 828 29.83 28.77 -16.66
N GLY A 829 28.95 27.79 -16.74
CA GLY A 829 28.19 27.50 -17.95
C GLY A 829 27.02 26.55 -17.73
N ASN A 830 26.33 26.21 -18.81
CA ASN A 830 25.20 25.28 -18.79
C ASN A 830 25.45 24.08 -19.69
N LEU A 831 25.46 22.89 -19.11
CA LEU A 831 25.52 21.61 -19.82
C LEU A 831 24.14 21.28 -20.40
N LYS A 832 23.99 21.39 -21.71
CA LYS A 832 22.70 21.10 -22.38
C LYS A 832 22.39 19.61 -22.40
N ILE A 833 21.24 19.24 -21.81
CA ILE A 833 20.64 17.89 -21.92
C ILE A 833 19.75 17.83 -23.17
N SER A 834 18.86 18.81 -23.32
CA SER A 834 17.95 18.95 -24.47
C SER A 834 17.79 20.43 -24.85
N GLU A 835 16.89 20.77 -25.78
CA GLU A 835 16.64 22.17 -26.17
C GLU A 835 16.19 23.05 -24.99
N ASN A 836 15.41 22.48 -24.06
CA ASN A 836 14.79 23.21 -22.95
C ASN A 836 15.29 22.77 -21.56
N LEU A 837 16.26 21.86 -21.49
CA LEU A 837 16.75 21.29 -20.22
C LEU A 837 18.28 21.30 -20.17
N SER A 838 18.83 21.80 -19.06
CA SER A 838 20.28 21.90 -18.85
C SER A 838 20.67 21.76 -17.38
N ILE A 839 21.94 21.45 -17.12
CA ILE A 839 22.56 21.47 -15.79
C ILE A 839 23.48 22.69 -15.70
N ALA A 840 23.25 23.57 -14.74
CA ALA A 840 24.17 24.67 -14.46
C ALA A 840 25.47 24.14 -13.83
N LEU A 841 26.62 24.62 -14.33
CA LEU A 841 27.96 24.23 -13.90
C LEU A 841 28.73 25.43 -13.37
N ALA A 842 29.43 25.26 -12.26
CA ALA A 842 30.38 26.22 -11.71
C ALA A 842 31.83 25.75 -11.89
N LEU A 843 32.74 26.65 -12.24
CA LEU A 843 34.17 26.36 -12.28
C LEU A 843 34.74 26.34 -10.87
N ILE A 844 35.25 25.18 -10.44
CA ILE A 844 35.90 25.00 -9.15
C ILE A 844 37.41 25.07 -9.35
N PRO A 845 38.11 26.07 -8.78
CA PRO A 845 39.55 26.18 -8.91
C PRO A 845 40.26 25.02 -8.19
N GLY A 846 41.42 24.62 -8.71
CA GLY A 846 42.28 23.63 -8.07
C GLY A 846 43.03 24.21 -6.87
N GLY A 847 43.52 23.35 -5.99
CA GLY A 847 44.23 23.75 -4.78
C GLY A 847 44.65 22.57 -3.89
N ARG A 848 45.17 22.88 -2.70
CA ARG A 848 45.50 21.91 -1.65
C ARG A 848 44.70 22.23 -0.39
N PHE A 849 44.21 21.21 0.30
CA PHE A 849 43.50 21.38 1.57
C PHE A 849 43.75 20.21 2.52
N VAL A 850 43.34 20.40 3.78
CA VAL A 850 43.33 19.32 4.77
C VAL A 850 41.94 18.67 4.78
N MET A 851 41.89 17.42 4.36
CA MET A 851 40.69 16.59 4.28
C MET A 851 40.46 15.81 5.57
N GLY A 852 39.19 15.65 5.96
CA GLY A 852 38.78 14.92 7.16
C GLY A 852 38.47 15.80 8.37
N SER A 853 38.30 15.16 9.53
CA SER A 853 38.00 15.83 10.80
C SER A 853 38.45 14.98 12.00
N GLU A 854 39.05 15.62 13.00
CA GLU A 854 39.35 14.97 14.29
C GLU A 854 38.20 15.09 15.30
N ASN A 855 37.18 15.91 15.01
CA ASN A 855 36.12 16.29 15.96
C ASN A 855 34.81 15.50 15.76
N THR A 856 34.76 14.60 14.78
CA THR A 856 33.55 13.89 14.35
C THR A 856 33.69 12.37 14.56
N PHE A 857 33.58 11.56 13.49
CA PHE A 857 33.61 10.09 13.55
C PHE A 857 35.01 9.53 13.24
N PRO A 858 35.36 8.34 13.77
CA PRO A 858 36.69 7.77 13.57
C PRO A 858 37.09 7.58 12.10
N ASP A 859 36.11 7.34 11.22
CA ASP A 859 36.32 7.08 9.79
C ASP A 859 36.54 8.36 8.95
N GLU A 860 36.65 9.50 9.62
CA GLU A 860 37.03 10.80 9.05
C GLU A 860 38.45 11.23 9.48
N SER A 861 39.19 10.35 10.17
CA SER A 861 40.50 10.62 10.77
C SER A 861 41.50 9.49 10.50
N PRO A 862 42.82 9.75 10.44
CA PRO A 862 43.49 11.05 10.65
C PRO A 862 43.36 12.01 9.45
N LEU A 863 43.57 13.30 9.70
CA LEU A 863 43.56 14.35 8.66
C LEU A 863 44.62 14.08 7.60
N SER A 864 44.30 14.41 6.35
CA SER A 864 45.16 14.14 5.18
C SER A 864 45.27 15.36 4.28
N GLU A 865 46.47 15.69 3.80
CA GLU A 865 46.66 16.74 2.81
C GLU A 865 46.32 16.21 1.42
N VAL A 866 45.39 16.88 0.73
CA VAL A 866 44.89 16.44 -0.58
C VAL A 866 45.00 17.57 -1.59
N ALA A 867 45.39 17.24 -2.82
CA ALA A 867 45.45 18.17 -3.94
C ALA A 867 44.32 17.86 -4.93
N VAL A 868 43.58 18.89 -5.32
CA VAL A 868 42.46 18.80 -6.25
C VAL A 868 42.76 19.64 -7.49
N ARG A 869 42.61 19.06 -8.68
CA ARG A 869 42.74 19.78 -9.96
C ARG A 869 41.49 20.61 -10.24
N PRO A 870 41.55 21.69 -11.06
CA PRO A 870 40.34 22.41 -11.48
C PRO A 870 39.33 21.49 -12.20
N PHE A 871 38.04 21.72 -11.97
CA PHE A 871 36.95 20.98 -12.61
C PHE A 871 35.68 21.83 -12.68
N LEU A 872 34.72 21.43 -13.51
CA LEU A 872 33.35 21.99 -13.47
C LEU A 872 32.45 21.07 -12.63
N MET A 873 31.56 21.65 -11.84
CA MET A 873 30.65 20.91 -10.97
C MET A 873 29.22 21.41 -11.12
N GLY A 874 28.26 20.48 -11.09
CA GLY A 874 26.84 20.78 -11.00
C GLY A 874 26.57 21.73 -9.83
N VAL A 875 25.99 22.89 -10.13
CA VAL A 875 25.64 23.92 -9.16
C VAL A 875 24.65 23.38 -8.12
N MET A 876 23.78 22.47 -8.54
CA MET A 876 22.75 21.79 -7.74
C MET A 876 22.83 20.27 -7.97
N GLU A 877 22.12 19.51 -7.15
CA GLU A 877 21.80 18.10 -7.41
C GLU A 877 21.04 17.93 -8.73
N VAL A 878 21.16 16.74 -9.33
CA VAL A 878 20.36 16.36 -10.51
C VAL A 878 18.90 16.25 -10.09
N THR A 879 18.02 16.96 -10.79
CA THR A 879 16.58 16.97 -10.50
C THR A 879 15.85 15.77 -11.08
N ASN A 880 14.62 15.50 -10.62
CA ASN A 880 13.75 14.47 -11.20
C ASN A 880 13.51 14.70 -12.71
N GLU A 881 13.32 15.95 -13.16
CA GLU A 881 13.16 16.27 -14.59
C GLU A 881 14.43 15.96 -15.39
N GLN A 882 15.59 16.32 -14.85
CA GLN A 882 16.90 16.05 -15.48
C GLN A 882 17.21 14.56 -15.55
N TYR A 883 16.85 13.80 -14.52
CA TYR A 883 17.03 12.35 -14.50
C TYR A 883 16.05 11.64 -15.43
N ARG A 884 14.79 12.08 -15.51
CA ARG A 884 13.78 11.50 -16.42
C ARG A 884 14.06 11.72 -17.90
N ALA A 885 14.97 12.63 -18.25
CA ALA A 885 15.50 12.71 -19.61
C ALA A 885 16.35 11.47 -20.00
N PHE A 886 16.92 10.77 -19.01
CA PHE A 886 17.65 9.52 -19.16
C PHE A 886 16.74 8.30 -18.92
N ASP A 887 15.99 8.31 -17.82
CA ASP A 887 15.07 7.24 -17.41
C ASP A 887 13.65 7.79 -17.20
N PRO A 888 12.79 7.78 -18.23
CA PRO A 888 11.43 8.33 -18.15
C PRO A 888 10.54 7.71 -17.08
N ASP A 889 10.84 6.49 -16.63
CA ASP A 889 10.02 5.74 -15.67
C ASP A 889 10.44 5.98 -14.20
N HIS A 890 11.50 6.77 -13.97
CA HIS A 890 12.00 7.07 -12.62
C HIS A 890 10.95 7.75 -11.73
N LYS A 891 10.83 7.23 -10.51
CA LYS A 891 10.00 7.78 -9.42
C LYS A 891 10.81 7.86 -8.12
N SER A 892 11.04 9.07 -7.64
CA SER A 892 11.53 9.37 -6.29
C SER A 892 10.47 9.08 -5.20
N ARG A 893 9.20 8.90 -5.59
CA ARG A 893 8.05 8.48 -4.75
C ARG A 893 7.68 9.47 -3.64
N CYS A 894 6.88 9.02 -2.67
CA CYS A 894 6.53 9.77 -1.46
C CYS A 894 7.39 9.33 -0.26
N GLU A 895 7.56 10.24 0.71
CA GLU A 895 7.88 9.86 2.09
C GLU A 895 6.58 9.52 2.82
N SER A 896 6.58 8.40 3.55
CA SER A 896 5.44 8.00 4.38
C SER A 896 5.20 9.01 5.50
N ARG A 897 3.93 9.31 5.76
CA ARG A 897 3.52 10.02 6.97
C ARG A 897 3.59 9.05 8.16
N ASN A 898 3.72 9.58 9.37
CA ASN A 898 3.76 8.78 10.59
C ASN A 898 2.35 8.61 11.17
N GLY A 899 2.11 7.45 11.78
CA GLY A 899 0.84 7.17 12.44
C GLY A 899 -0.34 6.98 11.49
N TYR A 900 -1.54 7.05 12.08
CA TYR A 900 -2.81 6.63 11.49
C TYR A 900 -3.37 7.64 10.49
N GLN A 901 -3.78 7.16 9.31
CA GLN A 901 -4.06 7.93 8.10
C GLN A 901 -5.15 7.29 7.27
N PHE A 902 -5.96 8.12 6.61
CA PHE A 902 -7.04 7.67 5.74
C PHE A 902 -6.97 8.36 4.39
N GLY A 903 -7.04 7.57 3.31
CA GLY A 903 -7.17 8.07 1.95
C GLY A 903 -6.07 9.04 1.51
N ARG A 904 -4.81 8.79 1.90
CA ARG A 904 -3.64 9.60 1.52
C ARG A 904 -2.41 8.69 1.34
N MET A 905 -1.50 9.06 0.43
CA MET A 905 -0.32 8.26 0.07
C MET A 905 0.93 8.65 0.89
N GLY A 906 1.25 9.95 1.00
CA GLY A 906 2.43 10.43 1.72
C GLY A 906 2.72 11.91 1.49
N PHE A 907 3.98 12.30 1.58
CA PHE A 907 4.50 13.59 1.15
C PHE A 907 5.32 13.42 -0.14
N ASP A 908 4.96 14.15 -1.19
CA ASP A 908 5.53 13.99 -2.53
C ASP A 908 7.00 14.44 -2.60
N MET A 909 7.86 13.56 -3.10
CA MET A 909 9.28 13.82 -3.37
C MET A 909 9.62 13.70 -4.87
N ASP A 910 8.60 13.60 -5.73
CA ASP A 910 8.73 13.25 -7.13
C ASP A 910 8.49 14.42 -8.10
N ALA A 911 8.33 15.63 -7.57
CA ALA A 911 8.10 16.83 -8.38
C ALA A 911 9.32 17.13 -9.29
N PRO A 912 9.11 17.69 -10.50
CA PRO A 912 10.17 17.88 -11.51
C PRO A 912 11.45 18.58 -11.00
N GLY A 913 11.30 19.61 -10.17
CA GLY A 913 12.43 20.40 -9.64
C GLY A 913 13.06 19.87 -8.34
N GLN A 914 12.47 18.85 -7.70
CA GLN A 914 13.10 18.19 -6.55
C GLN A 914 14.29 17.32 -7.00
N PRO A 915 15.29 17.09 -6.12
CA PRO A 915 16.40 16.20 -6.44
C PRO A 915 15.93 14.77 -6.69
N ALA A 916 16.53 14.10 -7.68
CA ALA A 916 16.31 12.69 -7.92
C ALA A 916 16.92 11.86 -6.78
N VAL A 917 16.10 11.07 -6.10
CA VAL A 917 16.51 10.15 -5.02
C VAL A 917 16.00 8.75 -5.28
N ARG A 918 16.39 7.77 -4.45
CA ARG A 918 16.18 6.33 -4.73
C ARG A 918 16.85 5.92 -6.05
N VAL A 919 17.96 6.58 -6.37
CA VAL A 919 18.88 6.24 -7.44
C VAL A 919 20.09 5.58 -6.79
N SER A 920 20.46 4.39 -7.25
CA SER A 920 21.67 3.70 -6.80
C SER A 920 22.91 4.37 -7.36
N TRP A 921 24.08 4.08 -6.78
CA TRP A 921 25.35 4.59 -7.30
C TRP A 921 25.59 4.14 -8.75
N GLU A 922 25.23 2.89 -9.06
CA GLU A 922 25.36 2.32 -10.41
C GLU A 922 24.48 3.07 -11.43
N GLU A 923 23.24 3.38 -11.06
CA GLU A 923 22.32 4.18 -11.89
C GLU A 923 22.80 5.62 -12.08
N ALA A 924 23.33 6.25 -11.02
CA ALA A 924 23.90 7.59 -11.10
C ALA A 924 25.15 7.65 -12.00
N MET A 925 25.98 6.61 -12.00
CA MET A 925 27.10 6.47 -12.94
C MET A 925 26.62 6.24 -14.37
N ASN A 926 25.58 5.42 -14.59
CA ASN A 926 24.98 5.23 -15.92
C ASN A 926 24.44 6.55 -16.48
N TYR A 927 23.84 7.39 -15.63
CA TYR A 927 23.41 8.73 -16.01
C TYR A 927 24.59 9.62 -16.45
N CYS A 928 25.72 9.57 -15.72
CA CYS A 928 26.94 10.29 -16.08
C CYS A 928 27.53 9.79 -17.41
N ASP A 929 27.52 8.48 -17.65
CA ASP A 929 27.99 7.88 -18.91
C ASP A 929 27.10 8.30 -20.08
N TRP A 930 25.77 8.32 -19.87
CA TRP A 930 24.81 8.82 -20.85
C TRP A 930 25.00 10.32 -21.15
N LEU A 931 25.23 11.14 -20.13
CA LEU A 931 25.54 12.56 -20.32
C LEU A 931 26.85 12.73 -21.08
N SER A 932 27.87 11.93 -20.76
CA SER A 932 29.15 11.95 -21.46
C SER A 932 28.98 11.66 -22.95
N ALA A 933 28.24 10.59 -23.27
CA ALA A 933 27.93 10.21 -24.65
C ALA A 933 27.11 11.28 -25.38
N THR A 934 26.19 11.94 -24.69
CA THR A 934 25.28 12.95 -25.28
C THR A 934 25.96 14.29 -25.53
N THR A 935 26.93 14.65 -24.69
CA THR A 935 27.55 15.98 -24.67
C THR A 935 28.95 15.99 -25.30
N GLY A 936 29.60 14.83 -25.40
CA GLY A 936 31.00 14.69 -25.82
C GLY A 936 32.00 15.08 -24.74
N LEU A 937 31.52 15.35 -23.52
CA LEU A 937 32.32 15.71 -22.36
C LEU A 937 32.55 14.50 -21.47
N LYS A 938 33.57 14.58 -20.60
CA LYS A 938 33.83 13.55 -19.59
C LYS A 938 33.09 13.90 -18.31
N VAL A 939 31.86 13.42 -18.20
CA VAL A 939 30.97 13.62 -17.06
C VAL A 939 31.09 12.44 -16.08
N SER A 940 31.17 12.71 -14.79
CA SER A 940 31.24 11.67 -13.75
C SER A 940 30.61 12.16 -12.44
N LEU A 941 30.49 11.28 -11.45
CA LEU A 941 30.26 11.70 -10.06
C LEU A 941 31.55 12.33 -9.51
N PRO A 942 31.46 13.30 -8.59
CA PRO A 942 32.65 13.84 -7.92
C PRO A 942 33.38 12.73 -7.16
N THR A 943 34.72 12.80 -7.08
CA THR A 943 35.46 12.10 -6.03
C THR A 943 35.09 12.65 -4.66
N GLU A 944 35.34 11.86 -3.63
CA GLU A 944 35.20 12.30 -2.24
C GLU A 944 36.03 13.55 -1.93
N SER A 945 37.25 13.65 -2.49
CA SER A 945 38.13 14.81 -2.34
C SER A 945 37.63 16.04 -3.08
N GLN A 946 37.15 15.89 -4.34
CA GLN A 946 36.51 16.97 -5.09
C GLN A 946 35.27 17.50 -4.36
N TRP A 947 34.42 16.60 -3.86
CA TRP A 947 33.21 16.98 -3.14
C TRP A 947 33.54 17.73 -1.85
N GLU A 948 34.48 17.24 -1.04
CA GLU A 948 34.84 17.90 0.23
C GLU A 948 35.53 19.25 0.01
N TRP A 949 36.42 19.35 -1.00
CA TRP A 949 36.99 20.62 -1.43
C TRP A 949 35.88 21.61 -1.79
N ALA A 950 34.97 21.18 -2.68
CA ALA A 950 33.79 21.93 -3.13
C ALA A 950 32.92 22.42 -1.97
N ALA A 951 32.63 21.54 -1.01
CA ALA A 951 31.79 21.86 0.14
C ALA A 951 32.47 22.83 1.11
N ARG A 952 33.78 22.68 1.35
CA ARG A 952 34.56 23.54 2.25
C ARG A 952 34.72 24.96 1.73
N ALA A 953 34.92 25.12 0.43
CA ALA A 953 35.09 26.41 -0.23
C ALA A 953 36.11 27.34 0.49
N GLY A 954 37.20 26.75 1.00
CA GLY A 954 38.25 27.44 1.77
C GLY A 954 38.16 27.32 3.30
N SER A 955 37.03 26.88 3.85
CA SER A 955 36.80 26.75 5.29
C SER A 955 37.42 25.50 5.90
N ASP A 956 38.07 25.66 7.07
CA ASP A 956 38.51 24.57 7.95
C ASP A 956 37.44 24.15 8.98
N GLN A 957 36.29 24.83 8.99
CA GLN A 957 35.19 24.56 9.90
C GLN A 957 34.31 23.39 9.41
N ALA A 958 33.31 23.03 10.21
CA ALA A 958 32.35 21.96 9.90
C ALA A 958 31.51 22.25 8.63
N PHE A 959 31.23 23.52 8.36
CA PHE A 959 30.53 24.02 7.19
C PHE A 959 31.31 25.18 6.55
N HIS A 960 31.03 25.52 5.29
CA HIS A 960 31.59 26.73 4.68
C HIS A 960 31.11 28.03 5.36
N PHE A 961 29.96 27.97 6.04
CA PHE A 961 29.35 29.11 6.74
C PHE A 961 29.61 29.12 8.26
N GLY A 962 30.36 28.15 8.81
CA GLY A 962 30.74 28.17 10.22
C GLY A 962 30.92 26.80 10.88
N ALA A 963 30.97 26.82 12.22
CA ALA A 963 31.07 25.63 13.06
C ALA A 963 29.76 24.81 13.06
N VAL A 964 29.79 23.61 13.66
CA VAL A 964 28.66 22.66 13.66
C VAL A 964 27.38 23.24 14.31
N ASP A 965 27.54 24.27 15.13
CA ASP A 965 26.47 24.95 15.85
C ASP A 965 25.97 26.22 15.15
N ALA A 966 26.50 26.58 13.98
CA ALA A 966 26.07 27.72 13.18
C ALA A 966 24.61 27.59 12.69
N ASP A 967 23.96 28.74 12.47
CA ASP A 967 22.61 28.81 11.92
C ASP A 967 22.63 28.46 10.42
N TYR A 968 22.14 27.26 10.10
CA TYR A 968 22.07 26.74 8.74
C TYR A 968 20.76 27.10 8.03
N SER A 969 19.81 27.80 8.67
CA SER A 969 18.44 27.97 8.14
C SER A 969 18.39 28.60 6.73
N LYS A 970 19.41 29.39 6.37
CA LYS A 970 19.54 30.01 5.04
C LYS A 970 20.45 29.24 4.09
N HIS A 971 21.12 28.18 4.54
CA HIS A 971 22.22 27.50 3.86
C HIS A 971 21.95 26.02 3.56
N ALA A 972 21.06 25.35 4.29
CA ALA A 972 20.81 23.92 4.11
C ALA A 972 19.42 23.50 4.59
N ASN A 973 18.82 22.53 3.88
CA ASN A 973 17.66 21.75 4.34
C ASN A 973 18.12 20.54 5.17
N LEU A 974 17.86 20.53 6.47
CA LEU A 974 18.32 19.53 7.42
C LEU A 974 17.21 19.08 8.37
N ALA A 975 17.46 18.02 9.14
CA ALA A 975 16.51 17.58 10.16
C ALA A 975 16.36 18.63 11.28
N ASP A 976 15.32 19.45 11.18
CA ASP A 976 15.09 20.60 12.04
C ASP A 976 13.64 20.71 12.55
N GLN A 977 13.29 21.83 13.20
CA GLN A 977 11.95 22.06 13.78
C GLN A 977 10.80 21.73 12.83
N LYS A 978 10.98 21.90 11.52
CA LYS A 978 9.94 21.65 10.51
C LYS A 978 9.52 20.18 10.45
N LEU A 979 10.38 19.25 10.86
CA LEU A 979 10.03 17.82 10.96
C LEU A 979 8.91 17.53 11.98
N ARG A 980 8.58 18.44 12.89
CA ARG A 980 7.39 18.29 13.76
C ARG A 980 6.09 18.19 12.95
N GLU A 981 6.07 18.71 11.73
CA GLU A 981 4.90 18.65 10.84
C GLU A 981 4.63 17.25 10.27
N PHE A 982 5.54 16.28 10.46
CA PHE A 982 5.22 14.86 10.27
C PHE A 982 4.19 14.34 11.27
N VAL A 983 4.07 15.00 12.42
CA VAL A 983 3.14 14.62 13.48
C VAL A 983 1.78 15.26 13.20
N GLN A 984 0.93 14.47 12.54
CA GLN A 984 -0.39 14.92 12.10
C GLN A 984 -1.50 14.05 12.66
N CYS A 985 -2.66 14.66 12.85
CA CYS A 985 -3.89 13.96 13.16
C CYS A 985 -4.80 14.03 11.93
N THR A 986 -5.14 12.87 11.37
CA THR A 986 -6.17 12.80 10.33
C THR A 986 -7.55 12.52 10.90
N ALA A 987 -7.71 12.23 12.19
CA ALA A 987 -9.00 11.84 12.77
C ALA A 987 -10.01 13.00 12.92
N ARG A 988 -9.58 14.23 12.67
CA ARG A 988 -10.43 15.42 12.73
C ARG A 988 -11.17 15.62 11.41
N ASP A 989 -12.30 16.32 11.45
CA ASP A 989 -13.09 16.68 10.27
C ASP A 989 -13.44 15.48 9.37
N ASN A 990 -13.88 14.36 9.97
CA ASN A 990 -14.24 13.12 9.27
C ASN A 990 -13.15 12.61 8.30
N TYR A 991 -11.87 12.78 8.66
CA TYR A 991 -10.73 12.34 7.87
C TYR A 991 -10.48 13.10 6.55
N GLU A 992 -11.15 14.24 6.35
CA GLU A 992 -10.95 15.06 5.15
C GLU A 992 -9.68 15.90 5.17
N LYS A 993 -9.09 16.15 6.36
CA LYS A 993 -7.88 16.97 6.53
C LYS A 993 -6.84 16.26 7.38
N ALA A 994 -5.57 16.58 7.14
CA ALA A 994 -4.46 16.22 8.01
C ALA A 994 -4.01 17.50 8.71
N GLU A 995 -4.22 17.58 10.03
CA GLU A 995 -3.84 18.74 10.83
C GLU A 995 -2.54 18.46 11.57
N ILE A 996 -1.62 19.43 11.56
CA ILE A 996 -0.40 19.39 12.36
C ILE A 996 -0.79 19.44 13.84
N ILE A 997 -0.20 18.57 14.65
CA ILE A 997 -0.35 18.61 16.10
C ILE A 997 0.65 19.64 16.63
N GLU A 998 0.18 20.80 17.10
CA GLU A 998 1.05 21.91 17.50
C GLU A 998 1.98 21.58 18.69
N ASN A 999 1.48 20.79 19.65
CA ASN A 999 2.20 20.40 20.86
C ASN A 999 2.17 18.87 21.01
N PRO A 1000 2.92 18.15 20.16
CA PRO A 1000 2.93 16.69 20.22
C PRO A 1000 3.67 16.23 21.49
N SER A 1001 3.32 15.05 22.00
CA SER A 1001 4.10 14.45 23.08
C SER A 1001 5.47 14.01 22.56
N ARG A 1002 6.42 13.74 23.47
CA ARG A 1002 7.71 13.13 23.09
C ARG A 1002 7.58 11.75 22.43
N HIS A 1003 6.41 11.11 22.58
CA HIS A 1003 6.11 9.80 22.01
C HIS A 1003 5.58 9.90 20.58
N ASP A 1004 4.77 10.92 20.30
CA ASP A 1004 4.35 11.24 18.93
C ASP A 1004 5.54 11.74 18.09
N ASP A 1005 6.39 12.54 18.74
CA ASP A 1005 7.49 13.24 18.13
C ASP A 1005 8.78 12.41 18.04
N ARG A 1006 8.71 11.35 17.23
CA ARG A 1006 9.74 10.29 17.21
C ARG A 1006 10.95 10.54 16.32
N ILE A 1007 10.95 11.53 15.43
CA ILE A 1007 12.07 11.76 14.50
C ILE A 1007 13.13 12.68 15.15
N PRO A 1008 14.38 12.23 15.35
CA PRO A 1008 15.45 13.08 15.88
C PRO A 1008 15.75 14.27 14.95
N ARG A 1009 15.93 15.46 15.53
CA ARG A 1009 16.16 16.71 14.79
C ARG A 1009 16.89 17.76 15.62
N CYS A 1010 17.26 18.88 15.01
CA CYS A 1010 17.78 20.08 15.66
C CYS A 1010 16.66 21.11 15.89
N ASP A 1011 16.29 21.33 17.16
CA ASP A 1011 15.20 22.25 17.54
C ASP A 1011 15.58 23.74 17.59
N ARG A 1012 16.78 24.14 17.12
CA ARG A 1012 17.21 25.56 17.17
C ARG A 1012 16.78 26.38 15.96
N PHE A 1013 16.67 25.74 14.82
CA PHE A 1013 16.64 26.37 13.51
C PHE A 1013 15.46 25.83 12.71
N ASN A 1014 15.06 26.60 11.69
CA ASN A 1014 13.96 26.27 10.82
C ASN A 1014 14.28 26.79 9.41
N ASP A 1015 14.66 25.88 8.54
CA ASP A 1015 15.02 26.10 7.14
C ASP A 1015 13.79 26.20 6.22
N GLY A 1016 12.60 25.96 6.77
CA GLY A 1016 11.31 26.05 6.08
C GLY A 1016 11.01 24.89 5.12
N ALA A 1017 11.74 23.78 5.17
CA ALA A 1017 11.53 22.57 4.39
C ALA A 1017 11.34 21.34 5.30
N MET A 1018 10.40 20.47 4.96
CA MET A 1018 10.08 19.29 5.78
C MET A 1018 10.64 18.00 5.17
N ILE A 1019 10.66 17.93 3.85
CA ILE A 1019 11.24 16.86 3.03
C ILE A 1019 12.18 17.52 2.01
N SER A 1020 12.70 16.76 1.04
CA SER A 1020 13.41 17.39 -0.08
C SER A 1020 12.53 18.44 -0.76
N VAL A 1021 13.16 19.51 -1.25
CA VAL A 1021 12.48 20.62 -1.93
C VAL A 1021 13.13 20.87 -3.27
N GLU A 1022 12.56 21.78 -4.05
CA GLU A 1022 13.19 22.24 -5.30
C GLU A 1022 14.64 22.66 -5.04
N THR A 1023 15.55 22.17 -5.90
CA THR A 1023 16.98 22.44 -5.78
C THR A 1023 17.29 23.93 -5.90
N GLY A 1024 18.30 24.41 -5.20
CA GLY A 1024 18.79 25.78 -5.27
C GLY A 1024 18.04 26.78 -4.39
N ARG A 1025 17.24 26.30 -3.42
CA ARG A 1025 16.49 27.16 -2.49
C ARG A 1025 17.37 27.91 -1.49
N TYR A 1026 18.53 27.37 -1.14
CA TYR A 1026 19.40 27.89 -0.08
C TYR A 1026 20.55 28.73 -0.63
N LEU A 1027 21.26 29.48 0.22
CA LEU A 1027 22.38 30.32 -0.21
C LEU A 1027 23.56 29.47 -0.68
N SER A 1028 24.19 29.91 -1.78
CA SER A 1028 25.37 29.24 -2.29
C SER A 1028 26.59 29.48 -1.40
N ASN A 1029 27.59 28.60 -1.53
CA ASN A 1029 28.94 28.93 -1.09
C ASN A 1029 29.61 29.94 -2.06
N VAL A 1030 30.87 30.30 -1.79
CA VAL A 1030 31.62 31.27 -2.60
C VAL A 1030 31.96 30.78 -4.01
N TRP A 1031 31.82 29.49 -4.30
CA TRP A 1031 31.98 28.91 -5.63
C TRP A 1031 30.65 28.74 -6.37
N HIS A 1032 29.60 29.42 -5.92
CA HIS A 1032 28.26 29.37 -6.50
C HIS A 1032 27.56 28.00 -6.40
N LEU A 1033 28.06 27.07 -5.59
CA LEU A 1033 27.42 25.77 -5.36
C LEU A 1033 26.33 25.89 -4.29
N LEU A 1034 25.18 25.30 -4.57
CA LEU A 1034 23.99 25.28 -3.73
C LEU A 1034 23.82 23.89 -3.10
N ASP A 1035 23.13 23.83 -1.96
CA ASP A 1035 22.69 22.59 -1.30
C ASP A 1035 23.79 21.61 -0.84
N MET A 1036 25.08 22.01 -0.88
CA MET A 1036 26.23 21.17 -0.50
C MET A 1036 26.16 20.56 0.93
N HIS A 1037 25.35 21.12 1.82
CA HIS A 1037 25.22 20.65 3.21
C HIS A 1037 23.81 20.19 3.56
N GLY A 1038 22.89 19.99 2.62
CA GLY A 1038 21.51 19.65 2.93
C GLY A 1038 20.68 19.22 1.73
N ASN A 1039 19.37 19.18 1.91
CA ASN A 1039 18.36 18.70 0.96
C ASN A 1039 18.44 17.17 0.79
N VAL A 1040 19.46 16.66 0.09
CA VAL A 1040 19.75 15.22 -0.02
C VAL A 1040 21.25 14.96 0.09
N SER A 1041 21.62 13.79 0.62
CA SER A 1041 23.02 13.36 0.51
C SER A 1041 23.35 13.01 -0.93
N GLU A 1042 24.63 13.00 -1.30
CA GLU A 1042 25.03 12.87 -2.70
C GLU A 1042 26.05 11.77 -2.90
N TRP A 1043 25.81 10.89 -3.87
CA TRP A 1043 26.80 9.91 -4.30
C TRP A 1043 28.09 10.56 -4.79
N THR A 1044 29.21 10.00 -4.34
CA THR A 1044 30.55 10.25 -4.90
C THR A 1044 31.02 9.00 -5.64
N ARG A 1045 31.98 9.12 -6.56
CA ARG A 1045 32.55 7.92 -7.23
C ARG A 1045 33.42 7.07 -6.31
N SER A 1046 33.81 7.57 -5.14
CA SER A 1046 34.79 6.92 -4.27
C SER A 1046 34.21 5.72 -3.50
N ALA A 1047 35.00 4.65 -3.39
CA ALA A 1047 34.74 3.50 -2.52
C ALA A 1047 35.02 3.84 -1.05
N TYR A 1048 34.26 3.24 -0.14
CA TYR A 1048 34.44 3.42 1.30
C TYR A 1048 35.70 2.72 1.82
N MET A 1049 36.80 3.47 1.90
CA MET A 1049 38.10 3.02 2.40
C MET A 1049 38.48 3.69 3.74
N PRO A 1050 39.35 3.05 4.56
CA PRO A 1050 39.90 3.64 5.78
C PRO A 1050 40.70 4.93 5.52
N TYR A 1051 40.86 5.74 6.57
CA TYR A 1051 41.76 6.89 6.58
C TYR A 1051 43.13 6.50 7.15
N PRO A 1052 44.23 7.23 6.83
CA PRO A 1052 44.31 8.50 6.10
C PRO A 1052 43.80 8.41 4.65
N TYR A 1053 43.29 9.53 4.14
CA TYR A 1053 42.84 9.62 2.75
C TYR A 1053 44.05 9.57 1.81
N GLU A 1054 43.98 8.68 0.82
CA GLU A 1054 44.97 8.57 -0.25
C GLU A 1054 44.25 8.60 -1.60
N GLU A 1055 44.60 9.57 -2.47
CA GLU A 1055 43.93 9.77 -3.77
C GLU A 1055 44.18 8.58 -4.73
N ASP A 1056 45.37 7.98 -4.66
CA ASP A 1056 45.87 6.96 -5.60
C ASP A 1056 45.72 5.51 -5.08
N ASP A 1057 44.97 5.27 -4.01
CA ASP A 1057 44.77 3.92 -3.43
C ASP A 1057 43.71 3.06 -4.16
N GLY A 1058 43.22 3.56 -5.29
CA GLY A 1058 42.19 2.92 -6.10
C GLY A 1058 40.76 3.21 -5.65
N ARG A 1059 40.51 3.99 -4.58
CA ARG A 1059 39.14 4.30 -4.13
C ARG A 1059 38.28 4.93 -5.22
N ASN A 1060 38.89 5.68 -6.14
CA ASN A 1060 38.19 6.37 -7.23
C ASN A 1060 37.95 5.49 -8.47
N ASP A 1061 38.36 4.21 -8.45
CA ASP A 1061 38.12 3.27 -9.54
C ASP A 1061 36.63 2.88 -9.60
N THR A 1062 35.99 3.25 -10.70
CA THR A 1062 34.57 2.97 -10.96
C THR A 1062 34.32 1.51 -11.35
N SER A 1063 35.36 0.76 -11.72
CA SER A 1063 35.25 -0.66 -12.05
C SER A 1063 35.20 -1.58 -10.81
N LEU A 1064 35.46 -1.05 -9.61
CA LEU A 1064 35.33 -1.80 -8.36
C LEU A 1064 33.86 -2.17 -8.11
N THR A 1065 33.56 -3.46 -8.15
CA THR A 1065 32.22 -4.02 -7.89
C THR A 1065 32.11 -4.62 -6.49
N GLY A 1066 30.91 -4.65 -5.91
CA GLY A 1066 30.67 -5.29 -4.62
C GLY A 1066 31.30 -4.55 -3.43
N VAL A 1067 31.66 -3.28 -3.62
CA VAL A 1067 32.17 -2.38 -2.58
C VAL A 1067 31.07 -1.42 -2.13
N GLU A 1068 31.18 -0.93 -0.90
CA GLU A 1068 30.40 0.22 -0.46
C GLU A 1068 30.94 1.50 -1.11
N ARG A 1069 30.04 2.37 -1.54
CA ARG A 1069 30.31 3.69 -2.11
C ARG A 1069 29.87 4.76 -1.11
N ILE A 1070 30.48 5.94 -1.24
CA ILE A 1070 30.32 7.01 -0.26
C ILE A 1070 29.28 8.01 -0.77
N ALA A 1071 28.28 8.28 0.06
CA ALA A 1071 27.49 9.49 -0.02
C ALA A 1071 28.04 10.56 0.93
N ARG A 1072 28.06 11.82 0.48
CA ARG A 1072 28.51 13.01 1.24
C ARG A 1072 27.36 14.02 1.38
N GLY A 1073 27.57 15.04 2.21
CA GLY A 1073 26.56 16.07 2.49
C GLY A 1073 25.62 15.66 3.62
N GLY A 1074 24.38 16.12 3.54
CA GLY A 1074 23.32 15.81 4.50
C GLY A 1074 21.96 15.92 3.83
N SER A 1075 20.94 15.35 4.43
CA SER A 1075 19.56 15.43 3.92
C SER A 1075 18.62 16.12 4.90
N TRP A 1076 17.40 16.38 4.45
CA TRP A 1076 16.26 16.76 5.30
C TRP A 1076 16.03 15.82 6.50
N ARG A 1077 16.62 14.61 6.50
CA ARG A 1077 16.54 13.61 7.58
C ARG A 1077 17.81 13.54 8.45
N ASP A 1078 18.86 14.29 8.11
CA ASP A 1078 20.12 14.30 8.85
C ASP A 1078 20.27 15.55 9.72
N ARG A 1079 20.74 15.36 10.95
CA ARG A 1079 21.05 16.46 11.87
C ARG A 1079 22.38 17.13 11.47
N PRO A 1080 22.65 18.39 11.90
CA PRO A 1080 23.82 19.15 11.44
C PRO A 1080 25.17 18.44 11.53
N HIS A 1081 25.42 17.68 12.60
CA HIS A 1081 26.67 16.93 12.78
C HIS A 1081 26.85 15.74 11.82
N ARG A 1082 25.82 15.40 11.04
CA ARG A 1082 25.81 14.40 9.97
C ARG A 1082 25.77 15.05 8.58
N ALA A 1083 25.93 16.37 8.51
CA ALA A 1083 25.90 17.15 7.27
C ALA A 1083 27.17 17.99 7.06
N THR A 1084 28.18 17.78 7.89
CA THR A 1084 29.45 18.51 7.84
C THR A 1084 30.24 18.14 6.59
N SER A 1085 31.14 19.03 6.13
CA SER A 1085 31.94 18.81 4.92
C SER A 1085 32.68 17.47 4.88
N SER A 1086 33.10 16.93 6.04
CA SER A 1086 33.82 15.66 6.15
C SER A 1086 32.95 14.42 6.35
N PHE A 1087 31.63 14.56 6.57
CA PHE A 1087 30.81 13.44 7.02
C PHE A 1087 30.59 12.41 5.89
N ARG A 1088 30.81 11.14 6.22
CA ARG A 1088 30.76 10.01 5.26
C ARG A 1088 29.57 9.09 5.54
N LEU A 1089 28.84 8.69 4.50
CA LEU A 1089 27.80 7.65 4.58
C LEU A 1089 28.10 6.50 3.61
N PRO A 1090 28.48 5.31 4.13
CA PRO A 1090 28.68 4.12 3.30
C PRO A 1090 27.37 3.40 2.99
N TYR A 1091 27.21 3.01 1.72
CA TYR A 1091 26.11 2.19 1.21
C TYR A 1091 26.63 1.26 0.10
N VAL A 1092 26.01 0.10 -0.11
CA VAL A 1092 26.36 -0.78 -1.24
C VAL A 1092 25.96 -0.15 -2.58
N SER A 1093 26.74 -0.39 -3.64
CA SER A 1093 26.62 0.33 -4.92
C SER A 1093 25.25 0.25 -5.61
N HIS A 1094 24.53 -0.86 -5.44
CA HIS A 1094 23.22 -1.10 -6.04
C HIS A 1094 22.05 -0.62 -5.15
N GLN A 1095 22.32 -0.04 -3.97
CA GLN A 1095 21.28 0.37 -3.04
C GLN A 1095 20.62 1.70 -3.48
N ARG A 1096 19.31 1.69 -3.68
CA ARG A 1096 18.49 2.88 -3.94
C ARG A 1096 18.05 3.54 -2.63
N VAL A 1097 18.84 4.47 -2.11
CA VAL A 1097 18.59 5.07 -0.78
C VAL A 1097 17.57 6.22 -0.87
N PHE A 1098 16.60 6.24 0.05
CA PHE A 1098 15.45 7.16 0.04
C PHE A 1098 15.80 8.66 0.07
N ASN A 1099 16.96 9.04 0.61
CA ASN A 1099 17.40 10.43 0.80
C ASN A 1099 18.79 10.71 0.20
N VAL A 1100 19.24 9.87 -0.73
CA VAL A 1100 20.51 10.07 -1.46
C VAL A 1100 20.19 10.33 -2.92
N GLY A 1101 20.64 11.48 -3.43
CA GLY A 1101 20.70 11.83 -4.83
C GLY A 1101 22.16 11.93 -5.30
N PHE A 1102 22.44 12.82 -6.24
CA PHE A 1102 23.78 13.06 -6.73
C PHE A 1102 23.89 14.35 -7.52
N ARG A 1103 25.12 14.81 -7.74
CA ARG A 1103 25.47 15.84 -8.73
C ARG A 1103 26.62 15.37 -9.60
N VAL A 1104 26.85 16.06 -10.70
CA VAL A 1104 27.85 15.68 -11.71
C VAL A 1104 29.04 16.61 -11.71
N VAL A 1105 30.19 16.12 -12.15
CA VAL A 1105 31.39 16.91 -12.48
C VAL A 1105 31.77 16.69 -13.94
N VAL A 1106 32.37 17.71 -14.56
CA VAL A 1106 33.05 17.59 -15.85
C VAL A 1106 34.55 17.71 -15.63
N GLU A 1107 35.29 16.67 -16.02
CA GLU A 1107 36.75 16.68 -15.94
C GLU A 1107 37.35 17.58 -17.03
N LEU A 1108 38.29 18.43 -16.64
CA LEU A 1108 39.01 19.32 -17.54
C LEU A 1108 40.33 18.65 -17.94
N GLU A 1109 40.36 18.01 -19.11
CA GLU A 1109 41.57 17.40 -19.68
C GLU A 1109 42.46 18.47 -20.36
N ASP A 1110 43.73 18.15 -20.60
CA ASP A 1110 44.68 19.05 -21.24
C ASP A 1110 44.18 19.47 -22.64
N GLY A 1111 43.93 20.77 -22.83
CA GLY A 1111 43.43 21.34 -24.09
C GLY A 1111 41.90 21.43 -24.20
N PHE A 1112 41.16 21.25 -23.11
CA PHE A 1112 39.71 21.47 -23.03
C PHE A 1112 39.29 22.85 -23.57
N LYS A 1113 38.32 22.89 -24.50
CA LYS A 1113 37.75 24.13 -25.05
C LYS A 1113 36.22 24.16 -24.87
N PRO A 1114 35.67 25.15 -24.13
CA PRO A 1114 34.23 25.25 -23.89
C PRO A 1114 33.38 25.37 -25.16
N ASP A 1115 33.86 26.14 -26.15
CA ASP A 1115 33.11 26.51 -27.36
C ASP A 1115 32.77 25.32 -28.28
N GLU A 1116 33.49 24.20 -28.16
CA GLU A 1116 33.26 22.98 -28.97
C GLU A 1116 32.29 22.01 -28.29
N ALA A 1117 32.00 22.17 -26.99
CA ALA A 1117 31.50 21.10 -26.14
C ALA A 1117 30.18 21.43 -25.42
N ARG A 1118 29.12 21.83 -26.13
CA ARG A 1118 27.72 22.01 -25.65
C ARG A 1118 27.50 22.75 -24.30
N ILE A 1119 28.55 23.34 -23.71
CA ILE A 1119 28.51 24.20 -22.54
C ILE A 1119 28.30 25.60 -23.08
N VAL A 1120 27.11 26.15 -22.82
CA VAL A 1120 26.83 27.54 -23.18
C VAL A 1120 27.23 28.41 -22.00
N ALA A 1121 28.03 29.45 -22.27
CA ALA A 1121 28.37 30.46 -21.27
C ALA A 1121 27.10 30.92 -20.54
N ALA A 1122 27.14 30.95 -19.21
CA ALA A 1122 26.06 31.52 -18.45
C ALA A 1122 25.90 33.01 -18.86
N PRO A 1123 24.67 33.53 -18.99
CA PRO A 1123 24.49 34.97 -19.16
C PRO A 1123 25.20 35.70 -18.01
N PRO A 1124 25.84 36.85 -18.27
CA PRO A 1124 26.51 37.61 -17.21
C PRO A 1124 25.49 37.92 -16.11
N ARG A 1125 25.83 37.52 -14.88
CA ARG A 1125 24.99 37.72 -13.69
C ARG A 1125 24.92 39.19 -13.29
#